data_AF-A0A502HFH5-F1
#
_entry.id   AF-A0A502HFH5-F1
#
_cell.length_a   1.000
_cell.length_b   1.000
_cell.length_c   1.000
_cell.angle_alpha   90.00
_cell.angle_beta   90.00
_cell.angle_gamma   90.00
#
_symmetry.space_group_name_H-M   'P 1'
#
loop_
_entity.id
_entity.type
_entity.pdbx_description
1 polymer ?
#
loop_
_entity_poly.entity_id
_entity_poly.type
_entity_poly.pdbx_seq_one_letter_code
_entity_poly.pdbx_strand_id
1 'polypeptide(L)'
;MHYKITLLGLCLAAAPLLAQVGPAPARAPRTAVGPPAGPRPAPTDPNARIGGELQQVYQQWRAGGGAAGKGSPGRLAAAFPQLHVAATDDAVLVRITAKDVAALRPALLARGFVVVSDQSKFHFIEGRLPVSQLAPGAAGIEALAAQGLLGVLPIYLPVGRAGKVTNQADFVLEAARVRGTRPGGYDGTGVRVGVMSDSYNALNGAAAGVASGDLPANVQVLQEYSRGTDEGRAMLELVHDIAPGAGKAFSSVYFGEADFATQIARLASPTGGNCKILVDDIGYFAEPLYQDGVVAQAIETAVAGGAAYYSAAGNQADDASEYVAPTFTNAARGADLDFGLSTGAPTDTRQPFTIPASGKFTISLQWSDPFYTAAGVKTDLDAYLVIARAGGPIKGDTVATAANNNIASQAPYEILSFTNGATSTNTAYNLIINRRANTATPARVKYASFGDSFAPTKYWTHSGTITGHAAAASAMAVAAAPSFNRLAAESFSSIGTPTILFNPDGSALGAPATRQKPDFTSIDYVSTTFFSGTVFPDPADGFIFAGTSAAAPNAAAVAALLLQARPGSTPAQLNAQLKATALDLNTPGFDATTGVGLINAYAAVYGLPTAAAVPFIDVFDGAALGPNWSVTSRGAARVAIRPDFAPVSSPGHLVLDAFFPYYGFGSYTGGRVSQADLRLNLASAPAGGALLTFRHKKILGEIDQAMPATFTGSSDTDGVALSVDGGTTWYSLASLTGTNATTDYQTVSVNLTQFAAANGLTLGADVRIRFQRTGTTQVDAASSTLRGGRAFDDIAVTSTTAAPVALFNASASAGAPVCPGTAVQFTDASLLGPSAWRWSFPGGTPATSTAQNPVVTYARGGTYDATLTVTSANGTATRTTAGIVVVSSAVPVASFTLKPSPVCAGGAVTFTSTSGPCPSTYAWTFPGGTPASSAAPSPVVTYATAGAYTATLVVSNGNGSSAAATATVAVQGSGQALPYAEPLASGIPATWTVANPDNALTWGPAGGVVRKDGTTGTVAAVLFYNYSTRAQRDTLRTPAVDLRGQAKAFLRFDLAYAAVSAAPAANNDSLAVDVYTACTNTRLGRVYLQSAATGLGTTAVQASAFIPTAASQWRTESVDLTAFAGQQVYFRFTAFNEYGNNLYLSNVRAENTVATATRALADSPALQVYPNPVAGGRSLALALPLGSGTAALRLVDALGRTAWHGTAPLSPTAAARRTLDAPLAPGLYTVLCQAADGQLYSRRVVVE
;
A
#
# COMPACT_ATOMS: atom_id res chain seq x y z
N MET A 1 0.99 20.71 -37.25
CA MET A 1 1.94 20.95 -38.37
C MET A 1 2.77 19.69 -38.62
N HIS A 2 3.36 19.54 -39.80
CA HIS A 2 4.36 18.50 -40.12
C HIS A 2 5.72 18.82 -39.43
N TYR A 3 6.64 17.87 -39.17
CA TYR A 3 7.44 17.14 -40.17
C TYR A 3 8.02 15.78 -39.71
N LYS A 4 8.48 14.98 -40.69
CA LYS A 4 9.31 13.74 -40.57
C LYS A 4 10.74 13.99 -41.11
N ILE A 5 11.75 13.18 -40.75
CA ILE A 5 12.94 12.85 -41.60
C ILE A 5 13.70 11.59 -41.11
N THR A 6 14.72 11.11 -41.84
CA THR A 6 14.87 9.66 -42.16
C THR A 6 16.32 9.11 -42.30
N LEU A 7 16.70 8.13 -41.45
CA LEU A 7 17.70 7.03 -41.63
C LEU A 7 19.24 7.27 -41.80
N LEU A 8 20.01 6.27 -41.30
CA LEU A 8 21.30 5.66 -41.78
C LEU A 8 22.73 6.17 -41.42
N GLY A 9 23.66 5.20 -41.22
CA GLY A 9 25.13 5.30 -41.09
C GLY A 9 25.79 3.97 -40.60
N LEU A 10 27.00 3.57 -41.04
CA LEU A 10 27.53 2.18 -40.87
C LEU A 10 29.09 2.00 -40.73
N CYS A 11 29.53 1.06 -39.86
CA CYS A 11 30.83 0.31 -39.78
C CYS A 11 32.19 1.10 -39.76
N LEU A 12 33.41 0.58 -39.45
CA LEU A 12 34.04 -0.73 -39.07
C LEU A 12 34.90 -0.54 -37.78
N ALA A 13 35.46 -1.49 -36.98
CA ALA A 13 35.77 -2.95 -36.98
C ALA A 13 37.25 -3.37 -37.28
N ALA A 14 37.99 -3.94 -36.28
CA ALA A 14 39.36 -4.52 -36.39
C ALA A 14 39.74 -5.51 -35.23
N ALA A 15 40.69 -6.44 -35.46
CA ALA A 15 41.25 -7.42 -34.49
C ALA A 15 42.60 -8.03 -34.96
N PRO A 16 43.38 -8.73 -34.11
CA PRO A 16 44.11 -9.93 -34.57
C PRO A 16 44.30 -11.09 -33.52
N LEU A 17 44.90 -12.21 -33.96
CA LEU A 17 45.14 -13.49 -33.25
C LEU A 17 46.63 -13.77 -32.98
N LEU A 18 46.96 -14.76 -32.13
CA LEU A 18 48.19 -15.60 -32.20
C LEU A 18 48.06 -16.91 -31.35
N ALA A 19 48.89 -17.96 -31.59
CA ALA A 19 48.63 -19.32 -31.06
C ALA A 19 49.85 -20.31 -31.01
N GLN A 20 49.81 -21.26 -30.03
CA GLN A 20 50.53 -22.58 -29.91
C GLN A 20 52.10 -22.55 -29.88
N VAL A 21 52.90 -23.62 -29.57
CA VAL A 21 52.80 -25.11 -29.60
C VAL A 21 53.73 -25.83 -28.56
N GLY A 22 53.25 -26.92 -27.90
CA GLY A 22 53.96 -28.19 -27.51
C GLY A 22 55.23 -28.21 -26.62
N PRO A 23 55.84 -29.40 -26.30
CA PRO A 23 55.46 -30.81 -26.54
C PRO A 23 55.42 -31.72 -25.25
N ALA A 24 55.53 -33.07 -25.39
CA ALA A 24 55.52 -34.12 -24.33
C ALA A 24 56.55 -35.25 -24.66
N PRO A 25 56.45 -36.57 -24.32
CA PRO A 25 55.78 -37.37 -23.25
C PRO A 25 56.65 -38.53 -22.64
N ALA A 26 56.11 -39.35 -21.70
CA ALA A 26 56.50 -40.78 -21.47
C ALA A 26 55.54 -41.55 -20.52
N ARG A 27 55.35 -42.90 -20.53
CA ARG A 27 55.31 -43.90 -21.63
C ARG A 27 54.74 -45.28 -21.16
N ALA A 28 53.55 -45.67 -21.66
CA ALA A 28 53.03 -47.04 -22.01
C ALA A 28 53.19 -48.26 -21.05
N PRO A 29 52.56 -49.44 -21.32
CA PRO A 29 51.56 -49.87 -22.34
C PRO A 29 50.21 -50.25 -21.64
N ARG A 30 49.27 -51.15 -22.02
CA ARG A 30 48.81 -52.02 -23.17
C ARG A 30 47.35 -52.44 -22.77
N THR A 31 46.35 -52.94 -23.51
CA THR A 31 45.99 -53.37 -24.90
C THR A 31 44.42 -53.27 -24.97
N ALA A 32 43.59 -53.59 -25.97
CA ALA A 32 43.70 -54.23 -27.28
C ALA A 32 42.75 -53.59 -28.35
N VAL A 33 41.77 -54.34 -28.92
CA VAL A 33 41.08 -53.98 -30.20
C VAL A 33 39.60 -54.43 -30.24
N GLY A 34 38.73 -53.64 -30.89
CA GLY A 34 37.36 -54.02 -31.32
C GLY A 34 36.69 -52.98 -32.25
N PRO A 35 35.98 -53.36 -33.33
CA PRO A 35 35.34 -52.44 -34.32
C PRO A 35 33.86 -52.06 -33.97
N PRO A 36 33.20 -51.15 -34.72
CA PRO A 36 32.13 -50.28 -34.18
C PRO A 36 30.68 -50.78 -34.35
N ALA A 37 29.74 -50.17 -33.61
CA ALA A 37 28.30 -50.41 -33.72
C ALA A 37 27.44 -49.15 -33.50
N GLY A 38 26.56 -48.85 -34.47
CA GLY A 38 25.29 -48.13 -34.32
C GLY A 38 25.29 -46.61 -34.06
N PRO A 39 24.32 -45.85 -34.62
CA PRO A 39 24.04 -44.49 -34.15
C PRO A 39 23.43 -44.55 -32.74
N ARG A 40 24.11 -43.96 -31.77
CA ARG A 40 23.63 -43.92 -30.37
C ARG A 40 22.46 -42.92 -30.26
N PRO A 41 21.33 -43.28 -29.61
CA PRO A 41 20.26 -42.31 -29.38
C PRO A 41 20.75 -41.09 -28.61
N ALA A 42 20.16 -39.93 -28.88
CA ALA A 42 20.32 -38.77 -28.00
C ALA A 42 19.88 -39.17 -26.59
N PRO A 43 20.65 -38.85 -25.53
CA PRO A 43 20.33 -39.28 -24.18
C PRO A 43 19.04 -38.59 -23.71
N THR A 44 17.95 -39.33 -23.65
CA THR A 44 16.72 -38.92 -22.95
C THR A 44 17.06 -38.69 -21.49
N ASP A 45 16.72 -37.52 -20.95
CA ASP A 45 16.91 -37.21 -19.53
C ASP A 45 16.22 -38.31 -18.67
N PRO A 46 16.96 -39.00 -17.79
CA PRO A 46 16.42 -40.07 -16.94
C PRO A 46 15.45 -39.57 -15.86
N ASN A 47 15.16 -38.26 -15.81
CA ASN A 47 14.13 -37.63 -14.95
C ASN A 47 13.05 -36.88 -15.77
N ALA A 48 12.94 -37.08 -17.08
CA ALA A 48 12.14 -36.22 -17.97
C ALA A 48 10.65 -36.01 -17.59
N ARG A 49 10.07 -36.87 -16.74
CA ARG A 49 8.68 -36.76 -16.25
C ARG A 49 8.56 -36.27 -14.80
N ILE A 50 9.67 -36.02 -14.11
CA ILE A 50 9.72 -35.61 -12.70
C ILE A 50 9.96 -34.09 -12.61
N GLY A 51 9.04 -33.36 -11.97
CA GLY A 51 9.12 -31.91 -11.81
C GLY A 51 10.42 -31.44 -11.12
N GLY A 52 10.99 -30.33 -11.59
CA GLY A 52 12.35 -29.91 -11.23
C GLY A 52 12.61 -29.75 -9.72
N GLU A 53 11.67 -29.19 -8.97
CA GLU A 53 11.79 -29.07 -7.51
C GLU A 53 11.84 -30.43 -6.80
N LEU A 54 11.09 -31.43 -7.29
CA LEU A 54 11.15 -32.79 -6.75
C LEU A 54 12.52 -33.44 -7.00
N GLN A 55 13.15 -33.13 -8.14
CA GLN A 55 14.54 -33.55 -8.37
C GLN A 55 15.52 -32.87 -7.41
N GLN A 56 15.27 -31.60 -7.03
CA GLN A 56 16.08 -30.89 -6.03
C GLN A 56 15.87 -31.45 -4.62
N VAL A 57 14.63 -31.79 -4.25
CA VAL A 57 14.31 -32.53 -3.01
C VAL A 57 15.07 -33.86 -2.96
N TYR A 58 15.09 -34.62 -4.05
CA TYR A 58 15.89 -35.85 -4.15
C TYR A 58 17.40 -35.61 -4.03
N GLN A 59 17.94 -34.60 -4.72
CA GLN A 59 19.37 -34.28 -4.67
C GLN A 59 19.82 -33.90 -3.26
N GLN A 60 19.04 -33.10 -2.53
CA GLN A 60 19.32 -32.75 -1.14
C GLN A 60 19.16 -33.94 -0.19
N TRP A 61 18.13 -34.79 -0.36
CA TRP A 61 17.94 -36.01 0.42
C TRP A 61 19.12 -36.98 0.25
N ARG A 62 19.55 -37.18 -1.00
CA ARG A 62 20.71 -38.01 -1.34
C ARG A 62 22.01 -37.43 -0.79
N ALA A 63 22.20 -36.11 -0.85
CA ALA A 63 23.35 -35.43 -0.25
C ALA A 63 23.37 -35.52 1.30
N GLY A 64 22.21 -35.69 1.93
CA GLY A 64 22.08 -36.00 3.36
C GLY A 64 22.45 -37.43 3.75
N GLY A 65 22.68 -38.33 2.77
CA GLY A 65 23.04 -39.74 2.97
C GLY A 65 21.95 -40.75 2.59
N GLY A 66 20.78 -40.28 2.12
CA GLY A 66 19.64 -41.14 1.76
C GLY A 66 19.13 -42.02 2.91
N ALA A 67 18.42 -43.11 2.60
CA ALA A 67 17.69 -43.92 3.59
C ALA A 67 18.54 -44.54 4.73
N ALA A 68 19.88 -44.51 4.65
CA ALA A 68 20.78 -44.98 5.70
C ALA A 68 21.51 -43.84 6.46
N GLY A 69 21.60 -42.64 5.88
CA GLY A 69 22.19 -41.46 6.51
C GLY A 69 21.10 -40.45 6.85
N LYS A 70 20.86 -40.22 8.15
CA LYS A 70 19.72 -39.43 8.66
C LYS A 70 19.84 -37.92 8.41
N GLY A 71 19.85 -37.50 7.15
CA GLY A 71 19.41 -36.17 6.77
C GLY A 71 17.97 -36.00 7.23
N SER A 72 17.74 -35.16 8.25
CA SER A 72 16.42 -35.09 8.88
C SER A 72 15.35 -34.69 7.87
N PRO A 73 14.16 -35.31 7.84
CA PRO A 73 13.14 -34.96 6.85
C PRO A 73 12.69 -33.49 6.98
N GLY A 74 12.79 -32.92 8.19
CA GLY A 74 12.64 -31.49 8.45
C GLY A 74 13.66 -30.57 7.75
N ARG A 75 14.85 -31.04 7.34
CA ARG A 75 15.74 -30.25 6.47
C ARG A 75 15.14 -30.06 5.07
N LEU A 76 14.49 -31.08 4.53
CA LEU A 76 13.83 -30.97 3.22
C LEU A 76 12.58 -30.10 3.31
N ALA A 77 11.78 -30.25 4.37
CA ALA A 77 10.66 -29.34 4.64
C ALA A 77 11.13 -27.88 4.87
N ALA A 78 12.32 -27.66 5.44
CA ALA A 78 12.88 -26.31 5.64
C ALA A 78 13.59 -25.73 4.40
N ALA A 79 14.12 -26.57 3.51
CA ALA A 79 14.75 -26.16 2.26
C ALA A 79 13.75 -25.99 1.11
N PHE A 80 12.59 -26.67 1.20
CA PHE A 80 11.45 -26.54 0.29
C PHE A 80 10.17 -26.21 1.10
N PRO A 81 10.12 -25.08 1.83
CA PRO A 81 9.00 -24.73 2.71
C PRO A 81 7.69 -24.43 1.96
N GLN A 82 7.77 -24.26 0.63
CA GLN A 82 6.61 -24.20 -0.26
C GLN A 82 5.99 -25.58 -0.53
N LEU A 83 6.66 -26.69 -0.18
CA LEU A 83 6.21 -28.05 -0.48
C LEU A 83 5.74 -28.81 0.76
N HIS A 84 4.73 -29.67 0.58
CA HIS A 84 4.33 -30.66 1.58
C HIS A 84 5.35 -31.83 1.66
N VAL A 85 6.57 -31.56 2.09
CA VAL A 85 7.56 -32.59 2.47
C VAL A 85 7.31 -33.02 3.91
N ALA A 86 7.20 -34.33 4.13
CA ALA A 86 6.79 -34.91 5.40
C ALA A 86 7.97 -35.06 6.37
N ALA A 87 7.83 -34.47 7.56
CA ALA A 87 8.87 -34.46 8.61
C ALA A 87 9.17 -35.84 9.25
N THR A 88 8.49 -36.91 8.84
CA THR A 88 8.40 -38.20 9.56
C THR A 88 8.75 -39.44 8.75
N ASP A 89 8.66 -39.38 7.42
CA ASP A 89 8.58 -40.57 6.54
C ASP A 89 9.34 -40.41 5.21
N ASP A 90 10.19 -39.38 5.10
CA ASP A 90 11.00 -39.09 3.90
C ASP A 90 10.17 -39.06 2.60
N ALA A 91 8.92 -38.59 2.68
CA ALA A 91 7.99 -38.53 1.56
C ALA A 91 7.56 -37.09 1.25
N VAL A 92 7.27 -36.82 -0.01
CA VAL A 92 6.74 -35.53 -0.49
C VAL A 92 5.39 -35.74 -1.16
N LEU A 93 4.44 -34.84 -0.91
CA LEU A 93 3.13 -34.87 -1.54
C LEU A 93 3.25 -34.51 -3.02
N VAL A 94 2.77 -35.39 -3.89
CA VAL A 94 2.87 -35.25 -5.35
C VAL A 94 1.58 -35.64 -6.06
N ARG A 95 1.38 -35.04 -7.23
CA ARG A 95 0.41 -35.49 -8.25
C ARG A 95 1.14 -36.37 -9.27
N ILE A 96 0.61 -37.55 -9.53
CA ILE A 96 1.14 -38.54 -10.48
C ILE A 96 0.14 -38.68 -11.64
N THR A 97 0.52 -38.22 -12.82
CA THR A 97 -0.28 -38.27 -14.04
C THR A 97 0.07 -39.54 -14.82
N ALA A 98 -0.93 -40.28 -15.31
CA ALA A 98 -0.77 -41.55 -16.00
C ALA A 98 -1.83 -41.77 -17.09
N LYS A 99 -1.46 -42.44 -18.19
CA LYS A 99 -2.38 -42.79 -19.29
C LYS A 99 -3.60 -43.56 -18.80
N ASP A 100 -3.37 -44.52 -17.90
CA ASP A 100 -4.38 -45.20 -17.11
C ASP A 100 -3.88 -45.26 -15.66
N VAL A 101 -4.63 -44.62 -14.75
CA VAL A 101 -4.30 -44.57 -13.32
C VAL A 101 -4.66 -45.88 -12.63
N ALA A 102 -5.76 -46.55 -13.03
CA ALA A 102 -6.16 -47.81 -12.44
C ALA A 102 -5.14 -48.92 -12.75
N ALA A 103 -4.61 -48.94 -13.98
CA ALA A 103 -3.52 -49.83 -14.37
C ALA A 103 -2.19 -49.51 -13.65
N LEU A 104 -1.86 -48.23 -13.46
CA LEU A 104 -0.58 -47.82 -12.85
C LEU A 104 -0.56 -47.93 -11.31
N ARG A 105 -1.71 -47.70 -10.65
CA ARG A 105 -1.84 -47.60 -9.19
C ARG A 105 -1.21 -48.76 -8.41
N PRO A 106 -1.36 -50.06 -8.78
CA PRO A 106 -0.68 -51.14 -8.06
C PRO A 106 0.84 -50.99 -8.04
N ALA A 107 1.44 -50.53 -9.14
CA ALA A 107 2.88 -50.33 -9.28
C ALA A 107 3.40 -49.04 -8.58
N LEU A 108 2.50 -48.10 -8.27
CA LEU A 108 2.75 -46.95 -7.39
C LEU A 108 2.69 -47.35 -5.91
N LEU A 109 1.63 -48.05 -5.50
CA LEU A 109 1.47 -48.55 -4.13
C LEU A 109 2.65 -49.45 -3.72
N ALA A 110 3.10 -50.33 -4.62
CA ALA A 110 4.28 -51.19 -4.43
C ALA A 110 5.62 -50.41 -4.31
N ARG A 111 5.64 -49.11 -4.64
CA ARG A 111 6.78 -48.19 -4.44
C ARG A 111 6.63 -47.32 -3.18
N GLY A 112 5.66 -47.63 -2.32
CA GLY A 112 5.39 -46.89 -1.08
C GLY A 112 4.63 -45.59 -1.28
N PHE A 113 4.01 -45.36 -2.46
CA PHE A 113 3.13 -44.21 -2.67
C PHE A 113 1.85 -44.35 -1.83
N VAL A 114 1.63 -43.43 -0.90
CA VAL A 114 0.42 -43.41 -0.05
C VAL A 114 -0.59 -42.45 -0.66
N VAL A 115 -1.67 -43.00 -1.22
CA VAL A 115 -2.74 -42.21 -1.86
C VAL A 115 -3.44 -41.30 -0.86
N VAL A 116 -3.54 -40.02 -1.20
CA VAL A 116 -4.27 -38.97 -0.46
C VAL A 116 -5.56 -38.57 -1.20
N SER A 117 -5.55 -38.58 -2.54
CA SER A 117 -6.72 -38.31 -3.38
C SER A 117 -6.64 -39.11 -4.68
N ASP A 118 -7.74 -39.71 -5.11
CA ASP A 118 -7.83 -40.49 -6.35
C ASP A 118 -8.70 -39.77 -7.38
N GLN A 119 -8.08 -39.38 -8.49
CA GLN A 119 -8.73 -38.68 -9.60
C GLN A 119 -8.53 -39.46 -10.90
N SER A 120 -8.58 -40.80 -10.86
CA SER A 120 -8.35 -41.69 -12.02
C SER A 120 -9.10 -41.28 -13.29
N LYS A 121 -10.33 -40.76 -13.16
CA LYS A 121 -11.17 -40.17 -14.22
C LYS A 121 -10.54 -38.98 -14.99
N PHE A 122 -9.51 -38.35 -14.44
CA PHE A 122 -8.78 -37.22 -14.99
C PHE A 122 -7.30 -37.56 -15.26
N HIS A 123 -6.97 -38.86 -15.37
CA HIS A 123 -5.62 -39.34 -15.65
C HIS A 123 -4.55 -38.96 -14.60
N PHE A 124 -4.93 -38.68 -13.33
CA PHE A 124 -3.96 -38.53 -12.24
C PHE A 124 -4.41 -39.09 -10.88
N ILE A 125 -3.46 -39.28 -9.98
CA ILE A 125 -3.64 -39.67 -8.57
C ILE A 125 -2.67 -38.87 -7.69
N GLU A 126 -3.10 -38.49 -6.49
CA GLU A 126 -2.32 -37.64 -5.58
C GLU A 126 -2.02 -38.37 -4.28
N GLY A 127 -0.83 -38.16 -3.74
CA GLY A 127 -0.37 -38.91 -2.58
C GLY A 127 1.05 -38.59 -2.17
N ARG A 128 1.46 -39.10 -1.02
CA ARG A 128 2.85 -39.01 -0.55
C ARG A 128 3.68 -40.03 -1.30
N LEU A 129 4.67 -39.56 -2.05
CA LEU A 129 5.68 -40.40 -2.68
C LEU A 129 6.98 -40.33 -1.85
N PRO A 130 7.57 -41.46 -1.43
CA PRO A 130 8.88 -41.47 -0.80
C PRO A 130 9.91 -40.79 -1.72
N VAL A 131 10.68 -39.85 -1.18
CA VAL A 131 11.69 -39.07 -1.91
C VAL A 131 12.72 -39.98 -2.58
N SER A 132 12.98 -41.16 -2.01
CA SER A 132 13.78 -42.22 -2.63
C SER A 132 13.32 -42.63 -4.03
N GLN A 133 12.01 -42.54 -4.33
CA GLN A 133 11.43 -42.85 -5.65
C GLN A 133 11.61 -41.72 -6.67
N LEU A 134 12.13 -40.56 -6.28
CA LEU A 134 12.50 -39.48 -7.19
C LEU A 134 13.93 -39.67 -7.76
N ALA A 135 14.52 -40.86 -7.58
CA ALA A 135 15.79 -41.27 -8.14
C ALA A 135 15.74 -41.45 -9.67
N PRO A 136 16.86 -41.17 -10.38
CA PRO A 136 16.88 -41.18 -11.84
C PRO A 136 16.72 -42.56 -12.47
N GLY A 137 15.94 -42.59 -13.55
CA GLY A 137 15.73 -43.75 -14.41
C GLY A 137 15.14 -44.96 -13.69
N ALA A 138 15.73 -46.13 -13.91
CA ALA A 138 15.22 -47.40 -13.40
C ALA A 138 15.25 -47.52 -11.86
N ALA A 139 15.96 -46.64 -11.15
CA ALA A 139 16.06 -46.65 -9.69
C ALA A 139 14.88 -45.97 -8.98
N GLY A 140 14.05 -45.21 -9.70
CA GLY A 140 12.90 -44.49 -9.15
C GLY A 140 11.62 -44.71 -9.95
N ILE A 141 10.74 -43.71 -9.88
CA ILE A 141 9.39 -43.76 -10.45
C ILE A 141 9.38 -43.67 -11.97
N GLU A 142 10.40 -43.05 -12.59
CA GLU A 142 10.55 -42.96 -14.06
C GLU A 142 10.52 -44.34 -14.75
N ALA A 143 10.92 -45.40 -14.04
CA ALA A 143 10.79 -46.80 -14.46
C ALA A 143 9.36 -47.18 -14.93
N LEU A 144 8.34 -46.44 -14.50
CA LEU A 144 6.94 -46.64 -14.86
C LEU A 144 6.50 -45.96 -16.16
N ALA A 145 7.39 -45.24 -16.87
CA ALA A 145 7.07 -44.61 -18.15
C ALA A 145 6.49 -45.60 -19.20
N ALA A 146 7.02 -46.82 -19.26
CA ALA A 146 6.53 -47.88 -20.13
C ALA A 146 5.16 -48.45 -19.70
N GLN A 147 4.80 -48.33 -18.41
CA GLN A 147 3.50 -48.72 -17.87
C GLN A 147 2.45 -47.59 -17.93
N GLY A 148 2.81 -46.45 -18.54
CA GLY A 148 1.89 -45.34 -18.79
C GLY A 148 2.08 -44.12 -17.89
N LEU A 149 3.12 -44.04 -17.06
CA LEU A 149 3.46 -42.80 -16.35
C LEU A 149 3.69 -41.65 -17.33
N LEU A 150 3.03 -40.51 -17.08
CA LEU A 150 3.12 -39.28 -17.87
C LEU A 150 3.86 -38.16 -17.12
N GLY A 151 3.69 -38.04 -15.81
CA GLY A 151 4.30 -36.96 -15.02
C GLY A 151 4.22 -37.18 -13.51
N VAL A 152 5.15 -36.58 -12.77
CA VAL A 152 5.18 -36.51 -11.30
C VAL A 152 5.47 -35.06 -10.89
N LEU A 153 4.51 -34.41 -10.24
CA LEU A 153 4.51 -32.97 -9.97
C LEU A 153 4.35 -32.69 -8.45
N PRO A 154 5.01 -31.66 -7.91
CA PRO A 154 4.86 -31.28 -6.50
C PRO A 154 3.46 -30.76 -6.15
N ILE A 155 3.11 -30.78 -4.86
CA ILE A 155 1.92 -30.12 -4.30
C ILE A 155 2.35 -29.16 -3.18
N TYR A 156 1.84 -27.92 -3.23
CA TYR A 156 2.33 -26.76 -2.48
C TYR A 156 1.52 -26.42 -1.22
N LEU A 157 2.18 -25.78 -0.25
CA LEU A 157 1.59 -25.20 0.97
C LEU A 157 1.05 -23.77 0.72
N PRO A 158 -0.11 -23.39 1.27
CA PRO A 158 -0.66 -22.03 1.14
C PRO A 158 0.04 -21.02 2.08
N VAL A 159 0.39 -19.85 1.56
CA VAL A 159 1.01 -18.74 2.31
C VAL A 159 -0.01 -17.63 2.58
N GLY A 160 -0.07 -17.18 3.84
CA GLY A 160 -1.11 -16.28 4.35
C GLY A 160 -0.68 -14.85 4.63
N ARG A 161 0.21 -14.28 3.80
CA ARG A 161 0.42 -12.82 3.65
C ARG A 161 0.81 -12.57 2.20
N ALA A 162 -0.08 -11.92 1.46
CA ALA A 162 0.33 -11.21 0.26
C ALA A 162 0.97 -9.89 0.70
N GLY A 163 2.04 -9.50 0.03
CA GLY A 163 2.44 -8.12 -0.08
C GLY A 163 3.12 -7.39 1.08
N LYS A 164 3.46 -6.15 0.74
CA LYS A 164 3.83 -5.04 1.61
C LYS A 164 2.58 -4.32 2.14
N VAL A 165 1.50 -4.27 1.36
CA VAL A 165 0.23 -3.65 1.76
C VAL A 165 -0.82 -4.72 2.11
N THR A 166 -2.07 -4.34 2.38
CA THR A 166 -3.19 -5.29 2.50
C THR A 166 -4.51 -4.63 2.11
N ASN A 167 -5.11 -5.14 1.05
CA ASN A 167 -6.44 -4.81 0.54
C ASN A 167 -7.52 -4.97 1.63
N GLN A 168 -8.17 -3.87 2.01
CA GLN A 168 -9.18 -3.86 3.07
C GLN A 168 -10.45 -4.64 2.69
N ALA A 169 -10.74 -4.82 1.38
CA ALA A 169 -11.83 -5.68 0.93
C ALA A 169 -11.67 -7.13 1.40
N ASP A 170 -10.44 -7.60 1.65
CA ASP A 170 -10.17 -8.97 2.09
C ASP A 170 -10.83 -9.34 3.42
N PHE A 171 -10.85 -8.42 4.39
CA PHE A 171 -11.59 -8.63 5.64
C PHE A 171 -13.03 -8.12 5.56
N VAL A 172 -13.30 -7.07 4.78
CA VAL A 172 -14.65 -6.50 4.65
C VAL A 172 -15.62 -7.48 3.97
N LEU A 173 -15.15 -8.21 2.96
CA LEU A 173 -15.90 -9.25 2.22
C LEU A 173 -15.80 -10.65 2.87
N GLU A 174 -15.14 -10.78 4.03
CA GLU A 174 -14.80 -12.05 4.69
C GLU A 174 -13.94 -13.04 3.87
N ALA A 175 -13.25 -12.59 2.81
CA ALA A 175 -12.36 -13.46 2.01
C ALA A 175 -11.22 -14.07 2.84
N ALA A 176 -10.66 -13.32 3.79
CA ALA A 176 -9.70 -13.82 4.78
C ALA A 176 -10.24 -15.05 5.55
N ARG A 177 -11.54 -15.06 5.88
CA ARG A 177 -12.22 -16.18 6.57
C ARG A 177 -12.39 -17.38 5.64
N VAL A 178 -12.59 -17.15 4.34
CA VAL A 178 -12.62 -18.22 3.33
C VAL A 178 -11.27 -18.93 3.22
N ARG A 179 -10.15 -18.18 3.18
CA ARG A 179 -8.78 -18.75 3.17
C ARG A 179 -8.38 -19.39 4.51
N GLY A 180 -8.82 -18.81 5.64
CA GLY A 180 -8.50 -19.29 6.98
C GLY A 180 -9.26 -20.55 7.43
N THR A 181 -10.35 -20.91 6.75
CA THR A 181 -11.15 -22.12 7.04
C THR A 181 -10.34 -23.39 6.76
N ARG A 182 -10.50 -24.44 7.59
CA ARG A 182 -9.79 -25.73 7.43
C ARG A 182 -10.71 -26.91 7.71
N PRO A 183 -10.55 -28.06 7.01
CA PRO A 183 -9.60 -28.29 5.92
C PRO A 183 -10.01 -27.68 4.58
N GLY A 184 -11.27 -27.28 4.41
CA GLY A 184 -11.83 -26.84 3.12
C GLY A 184 -11.65 -25.35 2.80
N GLY A 185 -10.50 -24.75 3.10
CA GLY A 185 -10.22 -23.35 2.76
C GLY A 185 -9.89 -23.15 1.27
N TYR A 186 -10.28 -21.99 0.73
CA TYR A 186 -10.14 -21.67 -0.70
C TYR A 186 -9.43 -20.32 -0.90
N ASP A 187 -8.49 -20.29 -1.85
CA ASP A 187 -7.51 -19.23 -2.13
C ASP A 187 -7.45 -18.82 -3.62
N GLY A 188 -8.31 -19.40 -4.45
CA GLY A 188 -8.37 -19.27 -5.90
C GLY A 188 -7.57 -20.33 -6.68
N THR A 189 -6.83 -21.23 -6.02
CA THR A 189 -5.97 -22.21 -6.69
C THR A 189 -6.73 -23.06 -7.72
N GLY A 190 -6.24 -23.07 -8.96
CA GLY A 190 -6.85 -23.77 -10.10
C GLY A 190 -7.82 -22.92 -10.93
N VAL A 191 -8.24 -21.76 -10.42
CA VAL A 191 -8.93 -20.72 -11.18
C VAL A 191 -7.91 -19.72 -11.73
N ARG A 192 -8.26 -19.02 -12.81
CA ARG A 192 -7.47 -17.90 -13.34
C ARG A 192 -8.35 -16.69 -13.64
N VAL A 193 -7.89 -15.53 -13.18
CA VAL A 193 -8.51 -14.21 -13.39
C VAL A 193 -7.72 -13.48 -14.49
N GLY A 194 -8.44 -12.95 -15.48
CA GLY A 194 -7.89 -12.03 -16.49
C GLY A 194 -8.35 -10.61 -16.21
N VAL A 195 -7.40 -9.69 -16.04
CA VAL A 195 -7.65 -8.26 -15.85
C VAL A 195 -7.43 -7.51 -17.18
N MET A 196 -8.33 -6.57 -17.48
CA MET A 196 -8.28 -5.70 -18.65
C MET A 196 -8.38 -4.24 -18.21
N SER A 197 -7.37 -3.42 -18.55
CA SER A 197 -7.25 -2.03 -18.08
C SER A 197 -6.25 -1.27 -18.99
N ASP A 198 -5.62 -0.20 -18.50
CA ASP A 198 -4.70 0.65 -19.25
C ASP A 198 -3.32 0.00 -19.47
N SER A 199 -2.56 -0.31 -18.42
CA SER A 199 -1.25 -0.99 -18.49
C SER A 199 -0.96 -1.83 -17.24
N TYR A 200 0.12 -2.62 -17.30
CA TYR A 200 0.62 -3.39 -16.16
C TYR A 200 2.02 -2.98 -15.71
N ASN A 201 2.92 -2.64 -16.65
CA ASN A 201 4.31 -2.30 -16.34
C ASN A 201 4.86 -1.14 -17.19
N ALA A 202 4.01 -0.22 -17.65
CA ALA A 202 4.42 1.01 -18.30
C ALA A 202 5.30 1.88 -17.38
N LEU A 203 5.02 1.87 -16.07
CA LEU A 203 5.81 2.59 -15.05
C LEU A 203 6.96 1.75 -14.48
N ASN A 204 7.21 0.54 -15.02
CA ASN A 204 8.25 -0.41 -14.58
C ASN A 204 8.13 -0.91 -13.13
N GLY A 205 6.94 -0.80 -12.52
CA GLY A 205 6.70 -1.16 -11.12
C GLY A 205 6.51 -2.66 -10.82
N ALA A 206 6.24 -3.51 -11.82
CA ALA A 206 5.85 -4.90 -11.59
C ALA A 206 6.90 -5.74 -10.86
N ALA A 207 8.19 -5.50 -11.14
CA ALA A 207 9.29 -6.18 -10.44
C ALA A 207 9.36 -5.81 -8.95
N ALA A 208 8.89 -4.62 -8.56
CA ALA A 208 8.80 -4.23 -7.16
C ALA A 208 7.65 -4.95 -6.44
N GLY A 209 6.44 -4.97 -7.03
CA GLY A 209 5.28 -5.69 -6.49
C GLY A 209 5.53 -7.20 -6.34
N VAL A 210 6.29 -7.80 -7.27
CA VAL A 210 6.74 -9.21 -7.14
C VAL A 210 7.79 -9.39 -6.04
N ALA A 211 8.68 -8.41 -5.82
CA ALA A 211 9.70 -8.48 -4.78
C ALA A 211 9.14 -8.24 -3.36
N SER A 212 8.04 -7.50 -3.22
CA SER A 212 7.30 -7.34 -1.96
C SER A 212 6.21 -8.39 -1.75
N GLY A 213 5.78 -9.09 -2.81
CA GLY A 213 4.82 -10.20 -2.75
C GLY A 213 3.36 -9.76 -2.93
N ASP A 214 3.10 -8.53 -3.37
CA ASP A 214 1.78 -8.00 -3.72
C ASP A 214 1.35 -8.49 -5.13
N LEU A 215 2.30 -9.04 -5.89
CA LEU A 215 2.08 -9.78 -7.14
C LEU A 215 2.85 -11.10 -7.14
N PRO A 216 2.33 -12.18 -7.75
CA PRO A 216 3.11 -13.38 -7.98
C PRO A 216 3.97 -13.25 -9.24
N ALA A 217 5.12 -13.91 -9.26
CA ALA A 217 6.12 -13.81 -10.33
C ALA A 217 5.69 -14.33 -11.73
N ASN A 218 4.46 -14.82 -11.88
CA ASN A 218 3.97 -15.52 -13.08
C ASN A 218 2.69 -14.93 -13.71
N VAL A 219 2.46 -13.61 -13.54
CA VAL A 219 1.39 -12.89 -14.26
C VAL A 219 1.59 -13.01 -15.79
N GLN A 220 0.57 -13.52 -16.49
CA GLN A 220 0.59 -13.68 -17.94
C GLN A 220 0.10 -12.41 -18.65
N VAL A 221 1.01 -11.53 -19.05
CA VAL A 221 0.70 -10.37 -19.90
C VAL A 221 0.48 -10.82 -21.35
N LEU A 222 -0.70 -10.55 -21.93
CA LEU A 222 -1.02 -10.81 -23.34
C LEU A 222 -0.86 -9.57 -24.24
N GLN A 223 -0.96 -8.38 -23.66
CA GLN A 223 -0.88 -7.09 -24.35
C GLN A 223 -0.57 -5.98 -23.33
N GLU A 224 0.19 -4.97 -23.74
CA GLU A 224 0.69 -3.90 -22.88
C GLU A 224 0.65 -2.56 -23.62
N TYR A 225 0.33 -1.46 -22.91
CA TYR A 225 0.32 -0.11 -23.47
C TYR A 225 1.37 0.76 -22.76
N SER A 226 2.43 1.12 -23.49
CA SER A 226 3.64 1.75 -22.96
C SER A 226 3.50 3.22 -22.50
N ARG A 227 2.26 3.69 -22.29
CA ARG A 227 1.94 5.03 -21.77
C ARG A 227 0.77 5.02 -20.78
N GLY A 228 0.39 3.85 -20.27
CA GLY A 228 -0.56 3.75 -19.18
C GLY A 228 0.05 4.16 -17.83
N THR A 229 -0.80 4.08 -16.83
CA THR A 229 -0.60 4.49 -15.43
C THR A 229 -0.43 3.30 -14.49
N ASP A 230 -0.50 2.09 -15.05
CA ASP A 230 -0.47 0.78 -14.40
C ASP A 230 -1.72 0.49 -13.53
N GLU A 231 -2.89 1.06 -13.82
CA GLU A 231 -4.15 0.78 -13.07
C GLU A 231 -4.48 -0.72 -13.11
N GLY A 232 -4.25 -1.37 -14.25
CA GLY A 232 -4.38 -2.83 -14.41
C GLY A 232 -3.44 -3.68 -13.55
N ARG A 233 -2.32 -3.12 -13.08
CA ARG A 233 -1.48 -3.77 -12.07
C ARG A 233 -2.01 -3.53 -10.65
N ALA A 234 -2.61 -2.38 -10.36
CA ALA A 234 -3.24 -2.11 -9.08
C ALA A 234 -4.44 -3.05 -8.87
N MET A 235 -5.28 -3.24 -9.91
CA MET A 235 -6.32 -4.26 -9.94
C MET A 235 -5.79 -5.68 -9.67
N LEU A 236 -4.61 -6.03 -10.20
CA LEU A 236 -4.00 -7.36 -9.99
C LEU A 236 -3.42 -7.56 -8.59
N GLU A 237 -2.94 -6.50 -7.93
CA GLU A 237 -2.58 -6.52 -6.50
C GLU A 237 -3.84 -6.82 -5.65
N LEU A 238 -4.96 -6.13 -5.92
CA LEU A 238 -6.25 -6.41 -5.24
C LEU A 238 -6.73 -7.86 -5.42
N VAL A 239 -6.59 -8.42 -6.63
CA VAL A 239 -6.90 -9.84 -6.92
C VAL A 239 -5.92 -10.79 -6.24
N HIS A 240 -4.66 -10.39 -5.98
CA HIS A 240 -3.70 -11.23 -5.27
C HIS A 240 -4.04 -11.37 -3.79
N ASP A 241 -4.44 -10.30 -3.12
CA ASP A 241 -4.74 -10.32 -1.69
C ASP A 241 -5.95 -11.20 -1.36
N ILE A 242 -7.03 -11.08 -2.14
CA ILE A 242 -8.25 -11.89 -1.96
C ILE A 242 -8.06 -13.33 -2.45
N ALA A 243 -7.48 -13.51 -3.64
CA ALA A 243 -7.32 -14.81 -4.30
C ALA A 243 -5.84 -15.06 -4.68
N PRO A 244 -4.96 -15.33 -3.70
CA PRO A 244 -3.52 -15.42 -3.94
C PRO A 244 -3.15 -16.56 -4.88
N GLY A 245 -3.75 -17.75 -4.67
CA GLY A 245 -3.53 -18.95 -5.47
C GLY A 245 -4.16 -18.93 -6.88
N ALA A 246 -5.07 -17.98 -7.16
CA ALA A 246 -5.59 -17.81 -8.51
C ALA A 246 -4.49 -17.42 -9.49
N GLY A 247 -4.43 -18.10 -10.64
CA GLY A 247 -3.60 -17.65 -11.76
C GLY A 247 -4.04 -16.25 -12.21
N LYS A 248 -3.09 -15.44 -12.68
CA LYS A 248 -3.32 -14.05 -13.07
C LYS A 248 -2.86 -13.82 -14.50
N ALA A 249 -3.68 -13.12 -15.28
CA ALA A 249 -3.36 -12.67 -16.62
C ALA A 249 -3.77 -11.20 -16.79
N PHE A 250 -3.08 -10.49 -17.69
CA PHE A 250 -3.36 -9.10 -18.00
C PHE A 250 -3.49 -8.89 -19.52
N SER A 251 -4.34 -7.95 -19.91
CA SER A 251 -4.30 -7.34 -21.24
C SER A 251 -4.61 -5.86 -21.16
N SER A 252 -3.75 -5.01 -21.72
CA SER A 252 -4.19 -3.68 -22.11
C SER A 252 -5.25 -3.77 -23.21
N VAL A 253 -6.26 -2.90 -23.14
CA VAL A 253 -7.37 -2.78 -24.12
C VAL A 253 -7.49 -1.38 -24.73
N TYR A 254 -6.52 -0.50 -24.44
CA TYR A 254 -6.50 0.92 -24.83
C TYR A 254 -6.42 1.21 -26.34
N PHE A 255 -6.48 0.18 -27.19
CA PHE A 255 -6.41 0.29 -28.66
C PHE A 255 -7.79 0.32 -29.35
N GLY A 256 -8.89 0.16 -28.60
CA GLY A 256 -10.27 0.39 -29.06
C GLY A 256 -11.23 -0.78 -28.86
N GLU A 257 -12.54 -0.57 -29.02
CA GLU A 257 -13.60 -1.56 -28.79
C GLU A 257 -13.37 -2.92 -29.50
N ALA A 258 -12.87 -2.91 -30.74
CA ALA A 258 -12.58 -4.13 -31.50
C ALA A 258 -11.31 -4.87 -31.01
N ASP A 259 -10.34 -4.14 -30.44
CA ASP A 259 -9.21 -4.74 -29.74
C ASP A 259 -9.68 -5.34 -28.42
N PHE A 260 -10.44 -4.60 -27.60
CA PHE A 260 -11.03 -5.09 -26.36
C PHE A 260 -11.83 -6.39 -26.57
N ALA A 261 -12.75 -6.43 -27.55
CA ALA A 261 -13.48 -7.63 -27.93
C ALA A 261 -12.55 -8.82 -28.30
N THR A 262 -11.43 -8.54 -28.98
CA THR A 262 -10.40 -9.53 -29.32
C THR A 262 -9.64 -10.01 -28.08
N GLN A 263 -9.32 -9.11 -27.14
CA GLN A 263 -8.59 -9.43 -25.92
C GLN A 263 -9.44 -10.21 -24.90
N ILE A 264 -10.74 -9.93 -24.79
CA ILE A 264 -11.72 -10.75 -24.05
C ILE A 264 -11.65 -12.20 -24.55
N ALA A 265 -11.75 -12.41 -25.87
CA ALA A 265 -11.69 -13.74 -26.47
C ALA A 265 -10.32 -14.42 -26.27
N ARG A 266 -9.21 -13.67 -26.34
CA ARG A 266 -7.84 -14.20 -26.10
C ARG A 266 -7.62 -14.57 -24.63
N LEU A 267 -8.16 -13.82 -23.67
CA LEU A 267 -8.09 -14.15 -22.24
C LEU A 267 -8.96 -15.36 -21.89
N ALA A 268 -10.18 -15.44 -22.40
CA ALA A 268 -11.08 -16.59 -22.20
C ALA A 268 -10.56 -17.89 -22.85
N SER A 269 -9.91 -17.78 -24.01
CA SER A 269 -9.47 -18.94 -24.81
C SER A 269 -8.58 -19.91 -24.01
N PRO A 270 -8.88 -21.23 -24.00
CA PRO A 270 -8.05 -22.25 -23.35
C PRO A 270 -6.59 -22.33 -23.85
N THR A 271 -6.30 -21.82 -25.06
CA THR A 271 -4.95 -21.76 -25.64
C THR A 271 -4.30 -20.38 -25.53
N GLY A 272 -5.02 -19.38 -25.01
CA GLY A 272 -4.53 -18.02 -24.78
C GLY A 272 -4.32 -17.76 -23.28
N GLY A 273 -5.23 -17.03 -22.66
CA GLY A 273 -5.23 -16.78 -21.22
C GLY A 273 -5.78 -17.94 -20.39
N ASN A 274 -6.72 -18.73 -20.90
CA ASN A 274 -7.49 -19.74 -20.13
C ASN A 274 -8.09 -19.17 -18.82
N CYS A 275 -8.54 -17.93 -18.85
CA CYS A 275 -9.20 -17.27 -17.73
C CYS A 275 -10.62 -17.82 -17.57
N LYS A 276 -11.05 -18.07 -16.34
CA LYS A 276 -12.43 -18.45 -16.00
C LYS A 276 -13.20 -17.36 -15.27
N ILE A 277 -12.48 -16.32 -14.85
CA ILE A 277 -13.00 -15.03 -14.42
C ILE A 277 -12.33 -13.96 -15.29
N LEU A 278 -13.09 -13.00 -15.78
CA LEU A 278 -12.63 -11.81 -16.49
C LEU A 278 -13.12 -10.55 -15.79
N VAL A 279 -12.28 -9.51 -15.75
CA VAL A 279 -12.65 -8.22 -15.15
C VAL A 279 -12.02 -7.03 -15.87
N ASP A 280 -12.77 -5.93 -15.96
CA ASP A 280 -12.32 -4.63 -16.47
C ASP A 280 -12.72 -3.43 -15.59
N ASP A 281 -12.14 -2.29 -15.92
CA ASP A 281 -12.38 -0.93 -15.42
C ASP A 281 -12.63 0.12 -16.53
N ILE A 282 -12.69 -0.29 -17.81
CA ILE A 282 -12.64 0.61 -18.99
C ILE A 282 -13.99 0.77 -19.65
N GLY A 283 -14.43 2.02 -19.91
CA GLY A 283 -15.58 2.34 -20.77
C GLY A 283 -15.20 3.18 -22.00
N TYR A 284 -15.90 3.01 -23.12
CA TYR A 284 -15.69 3.78 -24.35
C TYR A 284 -16.89 4.68 -24.67
N PHE A 285 -16.62 5.94 -25.06
CA PHE A 285 -17.69 6.92 -25.32
C PHE A 285 -18.64 6.54 -26.47
N ALA A 286 -18.19 5.71 -27.42
CA ALA A 286 -18.94 5.36 -28.63
C ALA A 286 -19.71 4.03 -28.55
N GLU A 287 -19.64 3.32 -27.42
CA GLU A 287 -20.38 2.06 -27.26
C GLU A 287 -21.90 2.29 -27.30
N PRO A 288 -22.69 1.41 -27.94
CA PRO A 288 -24.12 1.64 -28.13
C PRO A 288 -24.90 1.67 -26.81
N LEU A 289 -25.77 2.67 -26.61
CA LEU A 289 -26.63 2.77 -25.43
C LEU A 289 -27.88 1.88 -25.49
N TYR A 290 -28.31 1.49 -26.70
CA TYR A 290 -29.60 0.81 -26.95
C TYR A 290 -29.44 -0.58 -27.63
N GLN A 291 -28.22 -1.10 -27.71
CA GLN A 291 -27.85 -2.30 -28.46
C GLN A 291 -26.60 -2.93 -27.81
N ASP A 292 -26.36 -4.23 -27.97
CA ASP A 292 -25.09 -4.83 -27.52
C ASP A 292 -23.96 -4.53 -28.51
N GLY A 293 -23.01 -3.68 -28.09
CA GLY A 293 -21.79 -3.37 -28.83
C GLY A 293 -20.86 -4.57 -29.07
N VAL A 294 -19.84 -4.41 -29.90
CA VAL A 294 -18.88 -5.51 -30.20
C VAL A 294 -18.18 -6.07 -28.95
N VAL A 295 -17.95 -5.22 -27.94
CA VAL A 295 -17.42 -5.62 -26.63
C VAL A 295 -18.43 -6.50 -25.88
N ALA A 296 -19.68 -6.04 -25.75
CA ALA A 296 -20.76 -6.81 -25.12
C ALA A 296 -20.96 -8.18 -25.81
N GLN A 297 -20.92 -8.23 -27.14
CA GLN A 297 -21.00 -9.49 -27.91
C GLN A 297 -19.84 -10.45 -27.58
N ALA A 298 -18.62 -9.93 -27.38
CA ALA A 298 -17.49 -10.73 -26.93
C ALA A 298 -17.66 -11.24 -25.48
N ILE A 299 -18.28 -10.45 -24.59
CA ILE A 299 -18.65 -10.90 -23.24
C ILE A 299 -19.66 -12.04 -23.31
N GLU A 300 -20.79 -11.87 -23.99
CA GLU A 300 -21.81 -12.95 -24.12
C GLU A 300 -21.18 -14.23 -24.69
N THR A 301 -20.26 -14.11 -25.65
CA THR A 301 -19.50 -15.24 -26.21
C THR A 301 -18.56 -15.87 -25.17
N ALA A 302 -17.83 -15.09 -24.37
CA ALA A 302 -16.95 -15.60 -23.32
C ALA A 302 -17.71 -16.25 -22.16
N VAL A 303 -18.87 -15.71 -21.79
CA VAL A 303 -19.75 -16.27 -20.75
C VAL A 303 -20.41 -17.57 -21.23
N ALA A 304 -20.86 -17.63 -22.49
CA ALA A 304 -21.28 -18.89 -23.12
C ALA A 304 -20.14 -19.93 -23.18
N GLY A 305 -18.89 -19.47 -23.35
CA GLY A 305 -17.66 -20.28 -23.22
C GLY A 305 -17.28 -20.66 -21.77
N GLY A 306 -18.06 -20.25 -20.78
CA GLY A 306 -17.87 -20.61 -19.36
C GLY A 306 -16.83 -19.77 -18.61
N ALA A 307 -16.54 -18.55 -19.04
CA ALA A 307 -15.78 -17.57 -18.25
C ALA A 307 -16.74 -16.51 -17.67
N ALA A 308 -16.81 -16.35 -16.35
CA ALA A 308 -17.64 -15.31 -15.74
C ALA A 308 -17.01 -13.92 -15.92
N TYR A 309 -17.85 -12.89 -16.07
CA TYR A 309 -17.42 -11.55 -16.46
C TYR A 309 -17.92 -10.48 -15.48
N TYR A 310 -17.02 -9.58 -15.08
CA TYR A 310 -17.27 -8.48 -14.16
C TYR A 310 -16.75 -7.17 -14.78
N SER A 311 -17.44 -6.06 -14.59
CA SER A 311 -17.03 -4.75 -15.12
C SER A 311 -17.30 -3.68 -14.07
N ALA A 312 -16.46 -2.67 -14.00
CA ALA A 312 -16.72 -1.47 -13.19
C ALA A 312 -18.04 -0.81 -13.66
N ALA A 313 -18.97 -0.55 -12.74
CA ALA A 313 -20.25 0.07 -13.14
C ALA A 313 -20.06 1.47 -13.76
N GLY A 314 -18.97 2.15 -13.41
CA GLY A 314 -18.64 3.53 -13.78
C GLY A 314 -18.63 4.46 -12.56
N ASN A 315 -18.09 5.65 -12.76
CA ASN A 315 -17.95 6.68 -11.73
C ASN A 315 -18.70 7.97 -12.14
N GLN A 316 -19.85 7.83 -12.79
CA GLN A 316 -20.65 8.91 -13.40
C GLN A 316 -22.02 9.12 -12.72
N ALA A 317 -22.28 8.50 -11.56
CA ALA A 317 -23.52 8.66 -10.79
C ALA A 317 -24.80 8.61 -11.68
N ASP A 318 -25.57 9.70 -11.72
CA ASP A 318 -26.73 9.93 -12.59
C ASP A 318 -26.51 11.09 -13.60
N ASP A 319 -25.26 11.33 -14.00
CA ASP A 319 -24.85 12.33 -15.00
C ASP A 319 -25.22 11.95 -16.45
N ALA A 320 -26.46 11.51 -16.68
CA ALA A 320 -27.06 11.38 -18.00
C ALA A 320 -28.49 11.91 -18.04
N SER A 321 -28.93 12.40 -19.21
CA SER A 321 -30.34 12.72 -19.47
C SER A 321 -30.88 11.93 -20.66
N GLU A 322 -32.10 11.43 -20.54
CA GLU A 322 -32.79 10.58 -21.51
C GLU A 322 -34.23 11.04 -21.74
N TYR A 323 -34.59 11.29 -23.01
CA TYR A 323 -35.89 11.80 -23.43
C TYR A 323 -36.57 10.76 -24.32
N VAL A 324 -37.77 10.34 -23.94
CA VAL A 324 -38.59 9.35 -24.65
C VAL A 324 -39.71 10.07 -25.40
N ALA A 325 -39.94 9.73 -26.66
CA ALA A 325 -40.76 10.51 -27.60
C ALA A 325 -40.37 12.02 -27.63
N PRO A 326 -39.07 12.35 -27.84
CA PRO A 326 -38.56 13.72 -27.76
C PRO A 326 -39.26 14.67 -28.73
N THR A 327 -39.61 15.86 -28.24
CA THR A 327 -40.23 16.93 -29.04
C THR A 327 -39.16 17.82 -29.67
N PHE A 328 -39.32 18.16 -30.95
CA PHE A 328 -38.39 19.02 -31.69
C PHE A 328 -39.10 20.26 -32.26
N THR A 329 -38.53 21.43 -32.05
CA THR A 329 -39.09 22.74 -32.44
C THR A 329 -38.31 23.33 -33.62
N ASN A 330 -39.01 23.83 -34.65
CA ASN A 330 -38.41 24.28 -35.91
C ASN A 330 -37.30 25.35 -35.71
N ALA A 331 -36.15 25.13 -36.35
CA ALA A 331 -34.94 25.95 -36.20
C ALA A 331 -34.25 26.20 -37.55
N ALA A 332 -33.34 27.18 -37.60
CA ALA A 332 -32.72 27.65 -38.85
C ALA A 332 -31.83 26.62 -39.59
N ARG A 333 -31.58 25.43 -39.00
CA ARG A 333 -30.80 24.32 -39.59
C ARG A 333 -31.59 23.01 -39.70
N GLY A 334 -32.81 22.96 -39.17
CA GLY A 334 -33.54 21.71 -38.90
C GLY A 334 -34.59 21.94 -37.83
N ALA A 335 -34.52 21.18 -36.73
CA ALA A 335 -35.31 21.45 -35.53
C ALA A 335 -34.48 21.16 -34.27
N ASP A 336 -34.54 22.06 -33.28
CA ASP A 336 -33.84 21.90 -32.01
C ASP A 336 -34.68 21.04 -31.05
N LEU A 337 -34.03 20.20 -30.25
CA LEU A 337 -34.67 19.44 -29.17
C LEU A 337 -35.28 20.41 -28.15
N ASP A 338 -36.56 20.23 -27.83
CA ASP A 338 -37.26 20.99 -26.80
C ASP A 338 -37.12 20.27 -25.45
N PHE A 339 -36.08 20.62 -24.69
CA PHE A 339 -35.81 20.07 -23.35
C PHE A 339 -36.95 20.40 -22.39
N GLY A 340 -37.59 21.56 -22.57
CA GLY A 340 -38.77 21.98 -21.84
C GLY A 340 -39.96 21.02 -22.05
N LEU A 341 -40.49 20.96 -23.26
CA LEU A 341 -41.65 20.09 -23.56
C LEU A 341 -41.35 18.61 -23.32
N SER A 342 -40.13 18.15 -23.60
CA SER A 342 -39.71 16.76 -23.35
C SER A 342 -39.56 16.42 -21.86
N THR A 343 -39.70 17.40 -20.95
CA THR A 343 -39.81 17.20 -19.49
C THR A 343 -41.15 17.69 -18.91
N GLY A 344 -42.13 18.04 -19.75
CA GLY A 344 -43.44 18.56 -19.33
C GLY A 344 -43.43 20.04 -18.90
N ALA A 345 -42.33 20.75 -19.11
CA ALA A 345 -42.19 22.19 -18.86
C ALA A 345 -42.50 23.01 -20.14
N PRO A 346 -42.62 24.35 -20.05
CA PRO A 346 -42.78 25.20 -21.23
C PRO A 346 -41.57 25.11 -22.17
N THR A 347 -41.80 25.30 -23.48
CA THR A 347 -40.79 25.25 -24.55
C THR A 347 -39.49 25.96 -24.21
N ASP A 348 -38.38 25.20 -24.18
CA ASP A 348 -37.02 25.72 -24.10
C ASP A 348 -36.07 24.77 -24.85
N THR A 349 -35.44 25.27 -25.91
CA THR A 349 -34.52 24.50 -26.77
C THR A 349 -33.07 24.58 -26.31
N ARG A 350 -32.83 24.97 -25.06
CA ARG A 350 -31.52 25.09 -24.43
C ARG A 350 -31.47 24.28 -23.15
N GLN A 351 -30.41 23.50 -23.00
CA GLN A 351 -30.05 22.86 -21.74
C GLN A 351 -28.95 23.66 -21.04
N PRO A 352 -29.25 24.42 -19.98
CA PRO A 352 -28.30 25.34 -19.33
C PRO A 352 -27.45 24.65 -18.25
N PHE A 353 -26.14 24.90 -18.26
CA PHE A 353 -25.19 24.42 -17.25
C PHE A 353 -24.04 25.39 -17.02
N THR A 354 -23.33 25.19 -15.91
CA THR A 354 -22.10 25.89 -15.58
C THR A 354 -20.91 24.94 -15.73
N ILE A 355 -19.86 25.34 -16.45
CA ILE A 355 -18.56 24.66 -16.45
C ILE A 355 -17.59 25.50 -15.61
N PRO A 356 -16.93 24.93 -14.57
CA PRO A 356 -15.91 25.63 -13.79
C PRO A 356 -14.72 26.13 -14.62
N ALA A 357 -13.92 27.03 -14.05
CA ALA A 357 -12.64 27.44 -14.62
C ALA A 357 -11.74 26.21 -14.88
N SER A 358 -11.11 26.14 -16.05
CA SER A 358 -10.36 24.96 -16.54
C SER A 358 -11.14 23.63 -16.60
N GLY A 359 -12.45 23.63 -16.32
CA GLY A 359 -13.28 22.44 -16.24
C GLY A 359 -13.51 21.79 -17.60
N LYS A 360 -13.57 20.46 -17.62
CA LYS A 360 -13.89 19.64 -18.81
C LYS A 360 -15.37 19.32 -18.86
N PHE A 361 -15.93 19.37 -20.06
CA PHE A 361 -17.25 18.87 -20.40
C PHE A 361 -17.11 17.92 -21.59
N THR A 362 -17.42 16.64 -21.39
CA THR A 362 -17.47 15.63 -22.45
C THR A 362 -18.79 14.90 -22.34
N ILE A 363 -19.56 14.85 -23.42
CA ILE A 363 -20.77 14.04 -23.52
C ILE A 363 -20.69 13.05 -24.68
N SER A 364 -21.25 11.86 -24.49
CA SER A 364 -21.69 10.99 -25.57
C SER A 364 -23.19 11.15 -25.75
N LEU A 365 -23.62 11.59 -26.93
CA LEU A 365 -25.02 11.74 -27.35
C LEU A 365 -25.37 10.59 -28.29
N GLN A 366 -26.42 9.84 -28.00
CA GLN A 366 -26.94 8.76 -28.85
C GLN A 366 -28.48 8.79 -28.92
N TRP A 367 -29.04 8.10 -29.92
CA TRP A 367 -30.48 8.04 -30.15
C TRP A 367 -30.91 6.66 -30.63
N SER A 368 -32.23 6.44 -30.69
CA SER A 368 -32.83 5.13 -30.99
C SER A 368 -32.78 4.72 -32.47
N ASP A 369 -31.64 4.89 -33.12
CA ASP A 369 -31.33 4.32 -34.44
C ASP A 369 -30.34 3.13 -34.23
N PRO A 370 -30.35 2.09 -35.08
CA PRO A 370 -29.53 0.89 -34.86
C PRO A 370 -28.07 1.03 -35.32
N PHE A 371 -27.14 0.53 -34.50
CA PHE A 371 -25.71 0.44 -34.81
C PHE A 371 -25.39 -0.73 -35.75
N TYR A 372 -24.24 -0.64 -36.42
CA TYR A 372 -23.64 -1.67 -37.28
C TYR A 372 -24.51 -2.08 -38.50
N THR A 373 -25.45 -1.25 -38.90
CA THR A 373 -26.33 -1.47 -40.06
C THR A 373 -25.80 -0.79 -41.33
N ALA A 374 -26.11 -1.33 -42.51
CA ALA A 374 -25.70 -0.72 -43.78
C ALA A 374 -26.59 0.47 -44.23
N ALA A 375 -27.78 0.60 -43.64
CA ALA A 375 -28.76 1.64 -43.99
C ALA A 375 -29.84 1.85 -42.89
N GLY A 376 -29.59 1.43 -41.64
CA GLY A 376 -30.56 1.53 -40.54
C GLY A 376 -30.64 2.91 -39.90
N VAL A 377 -29.55 3.68 -39.87
CA VAL A 377 -29.55 5.06 -39.36
C VAL A 377 -30.27 5.98 -40.36
N LYS A 378 -31.31 6.67 -39.86
CA LYS A 378 -32.22 7.60 -40.58
C LYS A 378 -32.24 9.00 -39.97
N THR A 379 -31.71 9.14 -38.77
CA THR A 379 -31.65 10.37 -37.97
C THR A 379 -30.23 10.94 -38.02
N ASP A 380 -30.10 12.26 -38.07
CA ASP A 380 -28.82 13.00 -38.08
C ASP A 380 -28.95 14.11 -37.02
N LEU A 381 -28.21 13.99 -35.89
CA LEU A 381 -28.30 14.92 -34.76
C LEU A 381 -26.95 15.62 -34.54
N ASP A 382 -26.94 16.95 -34.64
CA ASP A 382 -25.81 17.77 -34.21
C ASP A 382 -25.92 18.10 -32.71
N ALA A 383 -24.79 18.15 -32.00
CA ALA A 383 -24.65 18.78 -30.69
C ALA A 383 -23.86 20.09 -30.79
N TYR A 384 -24.39 21.18 -30.23
CA TYR A 384 -23.75 22.50 -30.18
C TYR A 384 -23.64 23.01 -28.75
N LEU A 385 -22.42 23.40 -28.35
CA LEU A 385 -22.15 24.08 -27.08
C LEU A 385 -22.01 25.59 -27.33
N VAL A 386 -22.85 26.40 -26.67
CA VAL A 386 -22.87 27.87 -26.84
C VAL A 386 -22.73 28.61 -25.51
N ILE A 387 -22.08 29.77 -25.50
CA ILE A 387 -21.99 30.63 -24.31
C ILE A 387 -23.39 31.13 -23.92
N ALA A 388 -23.73 31.10 -22.63
CA ALA A 388 -24.99 31.65 -22.16
C ALA A 388 -24.94 33.19 -22.07
N ARG A 389 -25.79 33.87 -22.84
CA ARG A 389 -26.04 35.31 -22.73
C ARG A 389 -27.53 35.58 -22.51
N ALA A 390 -27.87 36.62 -21.75
CA ALA A 390 -29.25 37.05 -21.61
C ALA A 390 -29.78 37.68 -22.91
N GLY A 391 -30.80 37.08 -23.53
CA GLY A 391 -31.62 37.70 -24.58
C GLY A 391 -31.01 37.86 -25.98
N GLY A 392 -29.85 37.28 -26.28
CA GLY A 392 -29.17 37.42 -27.57
C GLY A 392 -29.45 36.30 -28.60
N PRO A 393 -29.42 36.58 -29.91
CA PRO A 393 -29.48 35.54 -30.95
C PRO A 393 -28.14 34.78 -31.07
N ILE A 394 -28.22 33.47 -31.34
CA ILE A 394 -27.12 32.47 -31.24
C ILE A 394 -25.92 32.70 -32.21
N LYS A 395 -26.02 33.64 -33.16
CA LYS A 395 -25.11 33.74 -34.32
C LYS A 395 -23.73 34.36 -33.99
N GLY A 396 -22.90 33.59 -33.29
CA GLY A 396 -21.49 33.93 -33.02
C GLY A 396 -20.86 33.20 -31.83
N ASP A 397 -21.65 32.55 -30.98
CA ASP A 397 -21.23 32.13 -29.63
C ASP A 397 -21.02 30.61 -29.44
N THR A 398 -20.92 29.84 -30.52
CA THR A 398 -20.62 28.40 -30.46
C THR A 398 -19.13 28.18 -30.15
N VAL A 399 -18.85 27.43 -29.07
CA VAL A 399 -17.49 27.15 -28.59
C VAL A 399 -17.04 25.71 -28.82
N ALA A 400 -17.98 24.78 -29.00
CA ALA A 400 -17.73 23.42 -29.47
C ALA A 400 -18.94 22.89 -30.25
N THR A 401 -18.69 21.95 -31.17
CA THR A 401 -19.69 21.32 -32.04
C THR A 401 -19.30 19.87 -32.28
N ALA A 402 -20.29 18.98 -32.27
CA ALA A 402 -20.21 17.63 -32.81
C ALA A 402 -21.36 17.51 -33.82
N ALA A 403 -21.06 17.17 -35.07
CA ALA A 403 -21.96 17.31 -36.22
C ALA A 403 -21.46 16.45 -37.40
N ASN A 404 -21.28 15.15 -37.16
CA ASN A 404 -20.97 14.22 -38.22
C ASN A 404 -22.24 13.92 -39.03
N ASN A 405 -22.06 13.37 -40.23
CA ASN A 405 -23.19 12.88 -41.01
C ASN A 405 -23.45 11.42 -40.60
N ASN A 406 -24.23 11.23 -39.55
CA ASN A 406 -24.60 9.96 -38.94
C ASN A 406 -25.29 9.02 -39.95
N ILE A 407 -26.05 9.59 -40.88
CA ILE A 407 -26.67 8.82 -41.98
C ILE A 407 -25.61 8.31 -42.96
N ALA A 408 -24.53 9.06 -43.21
CA ALA A 408 -23.43 8.63 -44.09
C ALA A 408 -22.43 7.68 -43.39
N SER A 409 -22.22 7.82 -42.08
CA SER A 409 -21.36 6.91 -41.29
C SER A 409 -22.07 5.66 -40.80
N GLN A 410 -23.41 5.65 -40.78
CA GLN A 410 -24.26 4.65 -40.11
C GLN A 410 -23.89 4.46 -38.62
N ALA A 411 -23.52 5.57 -37.96
CA ALA A 411 -23.16 5.64 -36.55
C ALA A 411 -24.05 6.68 -35.84
N PRO A 412 -25.06 6.25 -35.06
CA PRO A 412 -26.07 7.13 -34.47
C PRO A 412 -25.60 7.72 -33.12
N TYR A 413 -24.41 8.33 -33.14
CA TYR A 413 -23.83 9.02 -31.99
C TYR A 413 -23.07 10.29 -32.37
N GLU A 414 -22.96 11.21 -31.42
CA GLU A 414 -22.04 12.35 -31.44
C GLU A 414 -21.27 12.43 -30.12
N ILE A 415 -19.96 12.70 -30.20
CA ILE A 415 -19.13 12.97 -29.02
C ILE A 415 -18.74 14.45 -29.03
N LEU A 416 -19.19 15.20 -28.03
CA LEU A 416 -18.82 16.61 -27.85
C LEU A 416 -17.93 16.76 -26.61
N SER A 417 -16.68 17.16 -26.83
CA SER A 417 -15.72 17.49 -25.77
C SER A 417 -15.30 18.96 -25.84
N PHE A 418 -15.20 19.60 -24.68
CA PHE A 418 -14.79 20.98 -24.51
C PHE A 418 -14.08 21.18 -23.16
N THR A 419 -13.14 22.13 -23.11
CA THR A 419 -12.53 22.60 -21.86
C THR A 419 -12.77 24.10 -21.75
N ASN A 420 -13.30 24.55 -20.62
CA ASN A 420 -13.47 25.98 -20.36
C ASN A 420 -12.09 26.66 -20.23
N GLY A 421 -11.72 27.46 -21.23
CA GLY A 421 -10.45 28.19 -21.24
C GLY A 421 -10.34 29.37 -20.26
N ALA A 422 -11.40 29.68 -19.50
CA ALA A 422 -11.32 30.65 -18.41
C ALA A 422 -10.55 30.07 -17.22
N THR A 423 -9.58 30.82 -16.69
CA THR A 423 -8.66 30.35 -15.63
C THR A 423 -9.13 30.64 -14.20
N SER A 424 -10.17 31.46 -14.03
CA SER A 424 -10.70 31.85 -12.70
C SER A 424 -12.22 32.02 -12.61
N THR A 425 -12.96 31.97 -13.73
CA THR A 425 -14.42 32.14 -13.74
C THR A 425 -15.16 30.91 -14.26
N ASN A 426 -15.99 30.33 -13.40
CA ASN A 426 -17.05 29.42 -13.80
C ASN A 426 -17.94 30.12 -14.83
N THR A 427 -18.12 29.50 -16.00
CA THR A 427 -18.81 30.11 -17.13
C THR A 427 -20.08 29.33 -17.45
N ALA A 428 -21.17 30.05 -17.71
CA ALA A 428 -22.46 29.47 -18.07
C ALA A 428 -22.54 29.22 -19.57
N TYR A 429 -23.06 28.05 -19.93
CA TYR A 429 -23.22 27.57 -21.30
C TYR A 429 -24.62 26.97 -21.50
N ASN A 430 -24.98 26.74 -22.76
CA ASN A 430 -26.11 25.89 -23.11
C ASN A 430 -25.66 24.82 -24.10
N LEU A 431 -26.18 23.61 -23.94
CA LEU A 431 -26.23 22.61 -25.00
C LEU A 431 -27.50 22.84 -25.83
N ILE A 432 -27.35 22.73 -27.14
CA ILE A 432 -28.45 22.66 -28.11
C ILE A 432 -28.22 21.38 -28.92
N ILE A 433 -29.24 20.51 -28.98
CA ILE A 433 -29.23 19.32 -29.85
C ILE A 433 -30.13 19.64 -31.05
N ASN A 434 -29.60 19.63 -32.26
CA ASN A 434 -30.36 19.93 -33.48
C ASN A 434 -30.53 18.65 -34.31
N ARG A 435 -31.76 18.27 -34.60
CA ARG A 435 -32.05 17.29 -35.65
C ARG A 435 -32.04 18.00 -37.01
N ARG A 436 -31.16 17.55 -37.90
CA ARG A 436 -31.01 18.10 -39.26
C ARG A 436 -32.30 18.03 -40.08
N ALA A 437 -32.50 19.01 -40.95
CA ALA A 437 -33.65 19.03 -41.86
C ALA A 437 -33.76 17.77 -42.74
N ASN A 438 -34.99 17.29 -42.95
CA ASN A 438 -35.35 16.12 -43.77
C ASN A 438 -34.83 14.75 -43.29
N THR A 439 -34.53 14.61 -42.00
CA THR A 439 -34.14 13.34 -41.35
C THR A 439 -35.25 12.82 -40.43
N ALA A 440 -35.16 11.56 -40.00
CA ALA A 440 -36.18 10.95 -39.14
C ALA A 440 -36.18 11.56 -37.73
N THR A 441 -37.32 11.43 -37.02
CA THR A 441 -37.39 11.69 -35.57
C THR A 441 -37.06 10.41 -34.83
N PRO A 442 -36.08 10.39 -33.91
CA PRO A 442 -35.80 9.22 -33.09
C PRO A 442 -36.86 9.07 -31.99
N ALA A 443 -37.15 7.84 -31.58
CA ALA A 443 -38.06 7.53 -30.49
C ALA A 443 -37.46 7.77 -29.10
N ARG A 444 -36.12 7.77 -28.98
CA ARG A 444 -35.38 8.23 -27.79
C ARG A 444 -34.13 9.01 -28.17
N VAL A 445 -33.76 9.95 -27.31
CA VAL A 445 -32.44 10.63 -27.31
C VAL A 445 -31.88 10.54 -25.90
N LYS A 446 -30.61 10.16 -25.75
CA LYS A 446 -29.89 10.14 -24.48
C LYS A 446 -28.50 10.73 -24.64
N TYR A 447 -28.04 11.45 -23.64
CA TYR A 447 -26.62 11.76 -23.52
C TYR A 447 -26.11 11.54 -22.10
N ALA A 448 -24.89 11.01 -21.99
CA ALA A 448 -24.19 10.75 -20.73
C ALA A 448 -22.89 11.57 -20.68
N SER A 449 -22.55 12.10 -19.51
CA SER A 449 -21.30 12.83 -19.26
C SER A 449 -20.16 11.89 -18.89
N PHE A 450 -18.96 12.25 -19.35
CA PHE A 450 -17.69 11.63 -18.98
C PHE A 450 -16.64 12.73 -18.68
N GLY A 451 -17.08 13.87 -18.13
CA GLY A 451 -16.24 15.04 -17.87
C GLY A 451 -16.36 15.57 -16.43
N ASP A 452 -15.23 15.60 -15.74
CA ASP A 452 -15.04 15.79 -14.29
C ASP A 452 -15.60 17.09 -13.65
N SER A 453 -16.22 18.00 -14.42
CA SER A 453 -16.54 19.36 -13.94
C SER A 453 -17.62 20.08 -14.77
N PHE A 454 -18.89 19.84 -14.48
CA PHE A 454 -20.01 20.70 -14.91
C PHE A 454 -21.19 20.57 -13.93
N ALA A 455 -22.14 21.51 -13.98
CA ALA A 455 -23.36 21.45 -13.18
C ALA A 455 -24.59 21.86 -14.03
N PRO A 456 -25.54 20.95 -14.32
CA PRO A 456 -26.80 21.28 -14.98
C PRO A 456 -27.71 22.11 -14.07
N THR A 457 -28.51 23.00 -14.67
CA THR A 457 -29.34 23.97 -13.92
C THR A 457 -30.84 23.93 -14.26
N LYS A 458 -31.23 23.17 -15.29
CA LYS A 458 -32.61 22.79 -15.63
C LYS A 458 -32.62 21.44 -16.36
N TYR A 459 -33.83 20.90 -16.59
CA TYR A 459 -34.21 19.80 -17.52
C TYR A 459 -33.35 18.52 -17.52
N TRP A 460 -32.50 18.33 -16.50
CA TRP A 460 -31.75 17.10 -16.28
C TRP A 460 -32.69 16.00 -15.82
N THR A 461 -32.64 14.83 -16.45
CA THR A 461 -33.58 13.75 -16.16
C THR A 461 -33.04 12.71 -15.17
N HIS A 462 -31.80 12.86 -14.69
CA HIS A 462 -31.15 11.95 -13.74
C HIS A 462 -31.27 10.47 -14.18
N SER A 463 -30.96 10.22 -15.46
CA SER A 463 -31.07 8.89 -16.06
C SER A 463 -29.81 8.06 -15.80
N GLY A 464 -29.96 6.73 -15.79
CA GLY A 464 -28.84 5.83 -15.52
C GLY A 464 -27.67 5.94 -16.50
N THR A 465 -26.46 5.84 -15.96
CA THR A 465 -25.17 5.97 -16.66
C THR A 465 -24.47 4.62 -16.91
N ILE A 466 -24.93 3.53 -16.28
CA ILE A 466 -24.48 2.16 -16.63
C ILE A 466 -24.88 1.86 -18.07
N THR A 467 -23.88 1.74 -18.94
CA THR A 467 -24.02 1.75 -20.41
C THR A 467 -22.99 0.82 -21.07
N GLY A 468 -23.05 0.66 -22.39
CA GLY A 468 -22.11 -0.19 -23.15
C GLY A 468 -22.05 -1.65 -22.66
N HIS A 469 -20.86 -2.24 -22.62
CA HIS A 469 -20.65 -3.62 -22.18
C HIS A 469 -20.86 -3.86 -20.68
N ALA A 470 -20.73 -2.86 -19.81
CA ALA A 470 -21.16 -2.98 -18.41
C ALA A 470 -22.69 -3.22 -18.32
N ALA A 471 -23.44 -2.65 -19.26
CA ALA A 471 -24.86 -2.92 -19.45
C ALA A 471 -25.18 -4.26 -20.15
N ALA A 472 -24.19 -5.09 -20.54
CA ALA A 472 -24.42 -6.41 -21.14
C ALA A 472 -25.23 -7.35 -20.22
N ALA A 473 -25.91 -8.35 -20.80
CA ALA A 473 -26.80 -9.23 -20.04
C ALA A 473 -26.03 -10.18 -19.11
N SER A 474 -24.87 -10.65 -19.55
CA SER A 474 -24.02 -11.60 -18.83
C SER A 474 -22.83 -10.97 -18.09
N ALA A 475 -22.46 -9.73 -18.39
CA ALA A 475 -21.51 -8.96 -17.57
C ALA A 475 -22.15 -8.63 -16.21
N MET A 476 -21.41 -8.71 -15.11
CA MET A 476 -21.83 -8.16 -13.83
C MET A 476 -21.27 -6.74 -13.68
N ALA A 477 -22.13 -5.72 -13.69
CA ALA A 477 -21.75 -4.34 -13.38
C ALA A 477 -21.61 -4.18 -11.86
N VAL A 478 -20.40 -3.84 -11.40
CA VAL A 478 -20.06 -3.81 -9.97
C VAL A 478 -20.03 -2.37 -9.47
N ALA A 479 -20.95 -2.05 -8.56
CA ALA A 479 -21.00 -0.77 -7.85
C ALA A 479 -20.00 -0.73 -6.69
N ALA A 480 -19.65 0.49 -6.24
CA ALA A 480 -18.68 0.71 -5.17
C ALA A 480 -19.34 1.04 -3.81
N ALA A 481 -18.65 0.67 -2.73
CA ALA A 481 -18.90 1.11 -1.35
C ALA A 481 -17.56 1.19 -0.61
N PRO A 482 -17.30 2.25 0.17
CA PRO A 482 -15.98 2.48 0.73
C PRO A 482 -15.67 1.47 1.82
N SER A 483 -14.44 0.95 1.85
CA SER A 483 -13.98 -0.02 2.86
C SER A 483 -14.28 0.43 4.30
N PHE A 484 -14.15 1.72 4.60
CA PHE A 484 -14.40 2.33 5.91
C PHE A 484 -15.87 2.66 6.21
N ASN A 485 -16.78 2.59 5.24
CA ASN A 485 -18.23 2.75 5.44
C ASN A 485 -19.05 1.85 4.49
N ARG A 486 -18.71 0.55 4.51
CA ARG A 486 -19.25 -0.51 3.64
C ARG A 486 -20.77 -0.69 3.55
N LEU A 487 -21.55 0.04 4.37
CA LEU A 487 -23.01 -0.01 4.40
C LEU A 487 -23.66 1.21 3.71
N ALA A 488 -22.89 2.00 2.96
CA ALA A 488 -23.39 3.04 2.08
C ALA A 488 -22.79 2.82 0.68
N ALA A 489 -23.59 3.11 -0.35
CA ALA A 489 -23.09 3.19 -1.72
C ALA A 489 -22.17 4.40 -1.88
N GLU A 490 -21.15 4.30 -2.75
CA GLU A 490 -20.41 5.48 -3.19
C GLU A 490 -21.26 6.37 -4.08
N SER A 491 -21.30 7.67 -3.80
CA SER A 491 -22.21 8.60 -4.49
C SER A 491 -21.80 8.91 -5.93
N PHE A 492 -20.56 8.58 -6.32
CA PHE A 492 -20.11 8.63 -7.71
C PHE A 492 -20.45 7.36 -8.50
N SER A 493 -20.80 6.24 -7.84
CA SER A 493 -21.01 4.96 -8.50
C SER A 493 -22.15 5.07 -9.50
N SER A 494 -21.87 4.77 -10.77
CA SER A 494 -22.86 4.86 -11.85
C SER A 494 -24.09 3.99 -11.57
N ILE A 495 -25.28 4.53 -11.85
CA ILE A 495 -26.57 3.90 -11.50
C ILE A 495 -27.43 3.55 -12.72
N GLY A 496 -28.55 2.88 -12.45
CA GLY A 496 -29.72 2.83 -13.31
C GLY A 496 -29.84 1.60 -14.20
N THR A 497 -31.06 1.38 -14.73
CA THR A 497 -31.43 0.17 -15.47
C THR A 497 -31.47 0.42 -16.99
N PRO A 498 -30.42 0.05 -17.75
CA PRO A 498 -30.34 0.35 -19.18
C PRO A 498 -31.41 -0.39 -19.99
N THR A 499 -31.86 0.23 -21.07
CA THR A 499 -32.96 -0.28 -21.93
C THR A 499 -32.47 -0.53 -23.34
N ILE A 500 -32.47 -1.80 -23.75
CA ILE A 500 -32.07 -2.25 -25.08
C ILE A 500 -33.28 -2.24 -26.02
N LEU A 501 -33.05 -1.80 -27.27
CA LEU A 501 -34.07 -1.67 -28.32
C LEU A 501 -33.76 -2.57 -29.53
N PHE A 502 -32.49 -2.93 -29.74
CA PHE A 502 -32.02 -3.69 -30.89
C PHE A 502 -31.24 -4.95 -30.47
N ASN A 503 -31.37 -6.00 -31.28
CA ASN A 503 -30.45 -7.13 -31.29
C ASN A 503 -29.04 -6.66 -31.69
N PRO A 504 -27.97 -7.46 -31.43
CA PRO A 504 -26.60 -7.06 -31.72
C PRO A 504 -26.31 -6.74 -33.20
N ASP A 505 -27.13 -7.27 -34.14
CA ASP A 505 -27.08 -7.03 -35.59
C ASP A 505 -27.84 -5.75 -36.05
N GLY A 506 -28.42 -4.99 -35.12
CA GLY A 506 -29.21 -3.80 -35.40
C GLY A 506 -30.67 -4.07 -35.82
N SER A 507 -31.13 -5.34 -35.79
CA SER A 507 -32.56 -5.64 -35.96
C SER A 507 -33.36 -5.28 -34.70
N ALA A 508 -34.56 -4.75 -34.86
CA ALA A 508 -35.38 -4.29 -33.72
C ALA A 508 -35.90 -5.46 -32.87
N LEU A 509 -35.88 -5.29 -31.55
CA LEU A 509 -36.55 -6.20 -30.61
C LEU A 509 -38.08 -6.05 -30.72
N GLY A 510 -38.81 -7.15 -30.48
CA GLY A 510 -40.28 -7.12 -30.46
C GLY A 510 -40.89 -6.26 -29.34
N ALA A 511 -40.10 -5.96 -28.29
CA ALA A 511 -40.38 -4.96 -27.27
C ALA A 511 -39.04 -4.50 -26.65
N PRO A 512 -38.95 -3.27 -26.08
CA PRO A 512 -37.79 -2.83 -25.31
C PRO A 512 -37.47 -3.75 -24.13
N ALA A 513 -36.18 -4.06 -23.93
CA ALA A 513 -35.71 -4.93 -22.86
C ALA A 513 -34.89 -4.14 -21.83
N THR A 514 -35.44 -3.92 -20.64
CA THR A 514 -34.74 -3.26 -19.52
C THR A 514 -33.91 -4.29 -18.73
N ARG A 515 -32.64 -3.97 -18.46
CA ARG A 515 -31.72 -4.81 -17.69
C ARG A 515 -31.56 -4.27 -16.27
N GLN A 516 -31.58 -5.17 -15.28
CA GLN A 516 -31.35 -4.83 -13.88
C GLN A 516 -29.85 -4.61 -13.63
N LYS A 517 -29.47 -3.36 -13.37
CA LYS A 517 -28.10 -2.88 -13.14
C LYS A 517 -28.11 -1.80 -12.03
N PRO A 518 -27.00 -1.63 -11.27
CA PRO A 518 -25.83 -2.52 -11.22
C PRO A 518 -26.23 -3.92 -10.69
N ASP A 519 -25.36 -4.91 -10.85
CA ASP A 519 -25.69 -6.29 -10.51
C ASP A 519 -25.59 -6.55 -9.00
N PHE A 520 -24.62 -5.92 -8.34
CA PHE A 520 -24.37 -5.89 -6.90
C PHE A 520 -23.26 -4.87 -6.58
N THR A 521 -23.00 -4.64 -5.30
CA THR A 521 -21.91 -3.78 -4.80
C THR A 521 -20.70 -4.60 -4.31
N SER A 522 -19.51 -4.02 -4.43
CA SER A 522 -18.24 -4.51 -3.88
C SER A 522 -17.45 -3.32 -3.31
N ILE A 523 -16.25 -3.58 -2.76
CA ILE A 523 -15.51 -2.62 -1.94
C ILE A 523 -14.42 -1.86 -2.70
N ASP A 524 -14.35 -0.56 -2.49
CA ASP A 524 -13.27 0.33 -2.91
C ASP A 524 -12.64 1.08 -1.72
N TYR A 525 -11.86 2.14 -1.97
CA TYR A 525 -10.97 2.78 -1.00
C TYR A 525 -10.05 1.74 -0.32
N VAL A 526 -9.22 1.08 -1.13
CA VAL A 526 -8.37 -0.06 -0.76
C VAL A 526 -6.89 0.18 -1.05
N SER A 527 -6.03 -0.41 -0.23
CA SER A 527 -4.58 -0.26 -0.29
C SER A 527 -3.94 -1.02 -1.45
N THR A 528 -2.99 -0.36 -2.12
CA THR A 528 -2.15 -0.87 -3.22
C THR A 528 -0.71 -0.36 -3.04
N THR A 529 0.29 -0.99 -3.67
CA THR A 529 1.71 -0.57 -3.47
C THR A 529 2.05 0.78 -4.13
N PHE A 530 1.19 1.23 -5.02
CA PHE A 530 1.25 2.40 -5.91
C PHE A 530 -0.18 2.69 -6.41
N PHE A 531 -0.38 3.81 -7.12
CA PHE A 531 -1.65 4.24 -7.75
C PHE A 531 -2.64 4.99 -6.84
N SER A 532 -2.95 6.23 -7.25
CA SER A 532 -3.94 7.18 -6.70
C SER A 532 -3.86 7.55 -5.20
N GLY A 533 -4.66 8.55 -4.81
CA GLY A 533 -4.79 9.03 -3.42
C GLY A 533 -3.89 10.22 -3.03
N THR A 534 -4.51 11.38 -2.79
CA THR A 534 -3.87 12.53 -2.11
C THR A 534 -4.01 12.50 -0.58
N VAL A 535 -4.81 11.56 -0.06
CA VAL A 535 -5.00 11.35 1.39
C VAL A 535 -4.12 10.19 1.82
N PHE A 536 -2.99 10.52 2.45
CA PHE A 536 -2.06 9.53 2.99
C PHE A 536 -2.65 8.84 4.24
N PRO A 537 -2.79 7.50 4.25
CA PRO A 537 -2.75 6.72 5.50
C PRO A 537 -1.31 6.69 6.04
N ASP A 538 -1.03 5.80 7.00
CA ASP A 538 0.33 5.60 7.51
C ASP A 538 1.29 5.19 6.37
N PRO A 539 2.58 5.60 6.36
CA PRO A 539 3.57 5.08 5.42
C PRO A 539 3.74 3.54 5.41
N ALA A 540 3.15 2.81 6.36
CA ALA A 540 2.97 1.36 6.32
C ALA A 540 1.89 0.88 5.31
N ASP A 541 0.81 1.64 5.09
CA ASP A 541 -0.43 1.14 4.46
C ASP A 541 -0.50 1.36 2.93
N GLY A 542 0.48 2.01 2.32
CA GLY A 542 0.59 2.17 0.86
C GLY A 542 -0.16 3.36 0.26
N PHE A 543 -0.64 3.19 -0.97
CA PHE A 543 -1.48 4.14 -1.71
C PHE A 543 -2.93 3.66 -1.72
N ILE A 544 -3.88 4.56 -2.00
CA ILE A 544 -5.32 4.25 -1.93
C ILE A 544 -5.91 4.27 -3.33
N PHE A 545 -6.36 3.09 -3.78
CA PHE A 545 -7.12 2.87 -5.00
C PHE A 545 -8.62 2.89 -4.66
N ALA A 546 -9.37 3.75 -5.34
CA ALA A 546 -10.80 3.99 -5.12
C ALA A 546 -11.53 4.11 -6.46
N GLY A 547 -12.87 4.08 -6.43
CA GLY A 547 -13.69 3.98 -7.62
C GLY A 547 -14.16 2.56 -7.92
N THR A 548 -15.09 2.42 -8.87
CA THR A 548 -15.57 1.11 -9.32
C THR A 548 -14.47 0.24 -9.94
N SER A 549 -13.38 0.84 -10.43
CA SER A 549 -12.13 0.16 -10.84
C SER A 549 -11.51 -0.73 -9.76
N ALA A 550 -11.70 -0.39 -8.48
CA ALA A 550 -11.25 -1.21 -7.34
C ALA A 550 -12.33 -2.20 -6.86
N ALA A 551 -13.61 -1.83 -6.96
CA ALA A 551 -14.73 -2.69 -6.58
C ALA A 551 -14.87 -3.94 -7.48
N ALA A 552 -14.73 -3.77 -8.81
CA ALA A 552 -14.83 -4.85 -9.78
C ALA A 552 -13.79 -5.99 -9.60
N PRO A 553 -12.46 -5.74 -9.51
CA PRO A 553 -11.47 -6.80 -9.28
C PRO A 553 -11.66 -7.49 -7.93
N ASN A 554 -12.11 -6.77 -6.90
CA ASN A 554 -12.47 -7.38 -5.61
C ASN A 554 -13.62 -8.39 -5.75
N ALA A 555 -14.64 -8.09 -6.56
CA ALA A 555 -15.72 -9.05 -6.85
C ALA A 555 -15.25 -10.23 -7.69
N ALA A 556 -14.42 -9.99 -8.71
CA ALA A 556 -13.83 -11.02 -9.54
C ALA A 556 -12.96 -12.00 -8.72
N ALA A 557 -12.21 -11.50 -7.75
CA ALA A 557 -11.41 -12.34 -6.85
C ALA A 557 -12.29 -13.19 -5.92
N VAL A 558 -13.39 -12.66 -5.38
CA VAL A 558 -14.38 -13.44 -4.61
C VAL A 558 -15.04 -14.52 -5.48
N ALA A 559 -15.36 -14.19 -6.73
CA ALA A 559 -15.87 -15.16 -7.71
C ALA A 559 -14.87 -16.30 -7.99
N ALA A 560 -13.56 -16.02 -7.98
CA ALA A 560 -12.52 -17.05 -8.10
C ALA A 560 -12.46 -17.99 -6.88
N LEU A 561 -12.65 -17.48 -5.66
CA LEU A 561 -12.75 -18.32 -4.45
C LEU A 561 -13.96 -19.25 -4.51
N LEU A 562 -15.12 -18.73 -4.92
CA LEU A 562 -16.34 -19.51 -5.09
C LEU A 562 -16.21 -20.56 -6.21
N LEU A 563 -15.55 -20.23 -7.33
CA LEU A 563 -15.36 -21.18 -8.42
C LEU A 563 -14.37 -22.29 -8.04
N GLN A 564 -13.34 -22.02 -7.22
CA GLN A 564 -12.52 -23.09 -6.64
C GLN A 564 -13.33 -23.99 -5.70
N ALA A 565 -14.20 -23.41 -4.88
CA ALA A 565 -15.08 -24.16 -3.98
C ALA A 565 -16.12 -25.01 -4.75
N ARG A 566 -16.50 -24.59 -5.95
CA ARG A 566 -17.52 -25.25 -6.78
C ARG A 566 -17.11 -25.30 -8.27
N PRO A 567 -16.09 -26.10 -8.67
CA PRO A 567 -15.47 -26.04 -10.00
C PRO A 567 -16.36 -26.42 -11.20
N GLY A 568 -17.57 -26.94 -10.95
CA GLY A 568 -18.57 -27.22 -11.98
C GLY A 568 -19.61 -26.10 -12.17
N SER A 569 -19.50 -24.98 -11.46
CA SER A 569 -20.45 -23.86 -11.56
C SER A 569 -20.37 -23.19 -12.92
N THR A 570 -21.51 -23.01 -13.59
CA THR A 570 -21.60 -22.08 -14.72
C THR A 570 -21.51 -20.63 -14.22
N PRO A 571 -21.13 -19.65 -15.07
CA PRO A 571 -21.15 -18.24 -14.70
C PRO A 571 -22.50 -17.76 -14.13
N ALA A 572 -23.62 -18.25 -14.68
CA ALA A 572 -24.95 -17.95 -14.17
C ALA A 572 -25.18 -18.48 -12.75
N GLN A 573 -24.72 -19.69 -12.42
CA GLN A 573 -24.78 -20.25 -11.07
C GLN A 573 -23.86 -19.52 -10.10
N LEU A 574 -22.66 -19.12 -10.56
CA LEU A 574 -21.69 -18.33 -9.81
C LEU A 574 -22.28 -16.98 -9.40
N ASN A 575 -22.82 -16.24 -10.37
CA ASN A 575 -23.43 -14.94 -10.17
C ASN A 575 -24.72 -15.00 -9.36
N ALA A 576 -25.55 -16.04 -9.55
CA ALA A 576 -26.74 -16.27 -8.72
C ALA A 576 -26.39 -16.52 -7.25
N GLN A 577 -25.31 -17.27 -6.97
CA GLN A 577 -24.85 -17.50 -5.58
C GLN A 577 -24.31 -16.21 -4.95
N LEU A 578 -23.51 -15.42 -5.67
CA LEU A 578 -23.03 -14.11 -5.19
C LEU A 578 -24.21 -13.19 -4.84
N LYS A 579 -25.19 -13.06 -5.74
CA LYS A 579 -26.39 -12.25 -5.53
C LYS A 579 -27.26 -12.76 -4.38
N ALA A 580 -27.49 -14.06 -4.28
CA ALA A 580 -28.30 -14.68 -3.21
C ALA A 580 -27.63 -14.64 -1.81
N THR A 581 -26.40 -14.14 -1.71
CA THR A 581 -25.65 -14.04 -0.45
C THR A 581 -25.10 -12.63 -0.19
N ALA A 582 -25.54 -11.65 -0.97
CA ALA A 582 -25.26 -10.24 -0.74
C ALA A 582 -26.04 -9.71 0.48
N LEU A 583 -25.44 -8.72 1.15
CA LEU A 583 -26.06 -7.92 2.19
C LEU A 583 -26.66 -6.65 1.56
N ASP A 584 -27.98 -6.55 1.58
CA ASP A 584 -28.72 -5.37 1.13
C ASP A 584 -28.19 -4.09 1.82
N LEU A 585 -28.02 -3.03 1.04
CA LEU A 585 -27.48 -1.74 1.50
C LEU A 585 -28.56 -0.66 1.68
N ASN A 586 -29.76 -0.85 1.12
CA ASN A 586 -30.79 0.18 1.01
C ASN A 586 -32.16 -0.34 1.46
N THR A 587 -33.00 -0.76 0.51
CA THR A 587 -34.38 -1.21 0.73
C THR A 587 -34.50 -2.66 0.26
N PRO A 588 -34.87 -3.61 1.15
CA PRO A 588 -34.88 -5.05 0.88
C PRO A 588 -35.35 -5.48 -0.51
N GLY A 589 -34.40 -5.81 -1.40
CA GLY A 589 -34.67 -6.26 -2.76
C GLY A 589 -33.56 -5.94 -3.76
N PHE A 590 -33.96 -5.65 -4.99
CA PHE A 590 -33.08 -5.05 -6.01
C PHE A 590 -33.34 -3.54 -6.05
N ASP A 591 -32.28 -2.74 -5.99
CA ASP A 591 -32.31 -1.30 -6.24
C ASP A 591 -31.33 -0.91 -7.37
N ALA A 592 -31.60 0.20 -8.06
CA ALA A 592 -30.85 0.62 -9.24
C ALA A 592 -29.51 1.34 -8.94
N THR A 593 -29.11 1.43 -7.68
CA THR A 593 -27.87 2.06 -7.18
C THR A 593 -26.90 1.02 -6.59
N THR A 594 -27.39 -0.03 -5.90
CA THR A 594 -26.55 -1.09 -5.30
C THR A 594 -26.81 -2.50 -5.84
N GLY A 595 -27.75 -2.65 -6.78
CA GLY A 595 -28.16 -3.96 -7.29
C GLY A 595 -28.87 -4.72 -6.19
N VAL A 596 -28.32 -5.87 -5.77
CA VAL A 596 -28.79 -6.63 -4.59
C VAL A 596 -27.94 -6.40 -3.34
N GLY A 597 -27.15 -5.33 -3.30
CA GLY A 597 -26.28 -4.96 -2.19
C GLY A 597 -24.88 -5.57 -2.23
N LEU A 598 -24.18 -5.51 -1.10
CA LEU A 598 -22.76 -5.86 -0.94
C LEU A 598 -22.54 -7.38 -0.89
N ILE A 599 -21.76 -7.94 -1.82
CA ILE A 599 -21.41 -9.37 -1.80
C ILE A 599 -20.64 -9.79 -0.53
N ASN A 600 -20.78 -11.05 -0.11
CA ASN A 600 -19.99 -11.63 1.00
C ASN A 600 -19.36 -12.96 0.56
N ALA A 601 -18.03 -13.05 0.62
CA ALA A 601 -17.29 -14.21 0.14
C ALA A 601 -17.53 -15.47 0.97
N TYR A 602 -17.64 -15.33 2.30
CA TYR A 602 -17.87 -16.47 3.19
C TYR A 602 -19.27 -17.06 3.00
N ALA A 603 -20.29 -16.20 2.97
CA ALA A 603 -21.67 -16.60 2.70
C ALA A 603 -21.83 -17.17 1.28
N ALA A 604 -21.18 -16.58 0.28
CA ALA A 604 -21.19 -17.10 -1.09
C ALA A 604 -20.61 -18.51 -1.16
N VAL A 605 -19.47 -18.77 -0.50
CA VAL A 605 -18.80 -20.07 -0.51
C VAL A 605 -19.56 -21.13 0.32
N TYR A 606 -19.77 -20.88 1.61
CA TYR A 606 -20.24 -21.89 2.59
C TYR A 606 -21.74 -21.79 2.91
N GLY A 607 -22.41 -20.70 2.55
CA GLY A 607 -23.80 -20.42 2.92
C GLY A 607 -23.95 -19.60 4.20
N LEU A 608 -25.20 -19.36 4.60
CA LEU A 608 -25.53 -18.62 5.83
C LEU A 608 -25.27 -19.46 7.10
N PRO A 609 -24.98 -18.84 8.27
CA PRO A 609 -24.53 -19.56 9.45
C PRO A 609 -25.52 -20.59 9.99
N THR A 610 -25.02 -21.78 10.34
CA THR A 610 -25.80 -22.89 10.90
C THR A 610 -25.97 -22.78 12.42
N ALA A 611 -27.02 -23.37 12.99
CA ALA A 611 -27.20 -23.43 14.44
C ALA A 611 -26.39 -24.59 15.03
N ALA A 612 -25.45 -24.29 15.94
CA ALA A 612 -24.66 -25.31 16.64
C ALA A 612 -25.49 -26.06 17.69
N ALA A 613 -25.26 -27.38 17.83
CA ALA A 613 -25.81 -28.15 18.93
C ALA A 613 -25.02 -27.93 20.23
N VAL A 614 -25.67 -28.19 21.38
CA VAL A 614 -25.05 -28.17 22.72
C VAL A 614 -24.59 -29.59 23.11
N PRO A 615 -23.38 -29.77 23.69
CA PRO A 615 -22.42 -28.74 24.07
C PRO A 615 -21.68 -28.12 22.89
N PHE A 616 -21.59 -26.79 22.88
CA PHE A 616 -20.77 -26.01 21.97
C PHE A 616 -19.56 -25.45 22.73
N ILE A 617 -18.37 -25.51 22.13
CA ILE A 617 -17.15 -24.89 22.65
C ILE A 617 -16.36 -24.34 21.46
N ASP A 618 -15.99 -23.05 21.53
CA ASP A 618 -15.06 -22.40 20.62
C ASP A 618 -13.97 -21.69 21.43
N VAL A 619 -12.74 -22.17 21.27
CA VAL A 619 -11.51 -21.65 21.90
C VAL A 619 -10.63 -20.93 20.88
N PHE A 620 -11.13 -20.71 19.66
CA PHE A 620 -10.47 -19.98 18.58
C PHE A 620 -9.03 -20.45 18.24
N ASP A 621 -8.70 -21.71 18.56
CA ASP A 621 -7.46 -22.41 18.21
C ASP A 621 -7.20 -22.47 16.67
N GLY A 622 -8.18 -22.08 15.84
CA GLY A 622 -8.12 -22.03 14.38
C GLY A 622 -8.13 -20.61 13.79
N ALA A 623 -7.61 -20.45 12.58
CA ALA A 623 -7.37 -19.14 11.95
C ALA A 623 -8.63 -18.38 11.44
N ALA A 624 -9.84 -18.88 11.70
CA ALA A 624 -11.10 -18.32 11.20
C ALA A 624 -12.29 -18.73 12.08
N LEU A 625 -13.34 -17.88 12.11
CA LEU A 625 -14.61 -18.20 12.77
C LEU A 625 -15.33 -19.36 12.08
N GLY A 626 -15.74 -20.38 12.85
CA GLY A 626 -16.48 -21.54 12.37
C GLY A 626 -17.87 -21.22 11.76
N PRO A 627 -18.54 -22.20 11.12
CA PRO A 627 -19.74 -21.97 10.32
C PRO A 627 -21.01 -21.58 11.12
N ASN A 628 -20.94 -21.55 12.45
CA ASN A 628 -22.06 -21.17 13.31
C ASN A 628 -22.03 -19.67 13.71
N TRP A 629 -21.09 -18.91 13.14
CA TRP A 629 -20.86 -17.49 13.40
C TRP A 629 -21.22 -16.61 12.20
N SER A 630 -21.94 -15.51 12.46
CA SER A 630 -22.10 -14.35 11.57
C SER A 630 -21.28 -13.17 12.11
N VAL A 631 -20.84 -12.26 11.25
CA VAL A 631 -20.17 -11.01 11.68
C VAL A 631 -20.79 -9.78 11.03
N THR A 632 -20.98 -8.72 11.82
CA THR A 632 -21.55 -7.44 11.36
C THR A 632 -20.70 -6.29 11.88
N SER A 633 -20.00 -5.62 10.95
CA SER A 633 -19.28 -4.37 11.19
C SER A 633 -20.01 -3.16 10.58
N ARG A 634 -20.05 -2.05 11.31
CA ARG A 634 -20.53 -0.72 10.87
C ARG A 634 -19.42 0.32 10.91
N GLY A 635 -19.30 1.12 9.85
CA GLY A 635 -18.19 2.06 9.67
C GLY A 635 -16.83 1.35 9.76
N ALA A 636 -15.85 2.02 10.38
CA ALA A 636 -14.46 1.58 10.51
C ALA A 636 -14.22 0.39 11.49
N ALA A 637 -15.17 -0.55 11.58
CA ALA A 637 -15.19 -1.67 12.50
C ALA A 637 -14.72 -2.98 11.85
N ARG A 638 -14.06 -3.85 12.62
CA ARG A 638 -13.60 -5.18 12.18
C ARG A 638 -13.92 -6.25 13.22
N VAL A 639 -14.12 -7.46 12.71
CA VAL A 639 -14.16 -8.71 13.46
C VAL A 639 -13.09 -9.64 12.88
N ALA A 640 -12.25 -10.25 13.71
CA ALA A 640 -11.21 -11.18 13.27
C ALA A 640 -10.81 -12.17 14.38
N ILE A 641 -10.32 -13.36 14.01
CA ILE A 641 -9.54 -14.20 14.94
C ILE A 641 -8.08 -13.77 14.86
N ARG A 642 -7.44 -13.48 16.00
CA ARG A 642 -6.04 -13.01 16.03
C ARG A 642 -5.20 -13.57 17.19
N PRO A 643 -3.86 -13.63 17.05
CA PRO A 643 -2.95 -13.89 18.15
C PRO A 643 -2.60 -12.62 18.96
N ASP A 644 -2.61 -11.41 18.38
CA ASP A 644 -2.36 -10.19 19.15
C ASP A 644 -3.53 -9.93 20.10
N PHE A 645 -3.20 -9.79 21.40
CA PHE A 645 -4.10 -9.76 22.56
C PHE A 645 -4.55 -11.12 23.13
N ALA A 646 -4.03 -12.26 22.67
CA ALA A 646 -4.35 -13.57 23.27
C ALA A 646 -3.90 -13.68 24.74
N PRO A 647 -4.45 -14.63 25.53
CA PRO A 647 -3.71 -15.23 26.63
C PRO A 647 -2.43 -15.89 26.08
N VAL A 648 -1.37 -15.99 26.87
CA VAL A 648 -0.01 -16.39 26.41
C VAL A 648 0.05 -17.76 25.70
N SER A 649 -1.00 -18.60 25.81
CA SER A 649 -1.11 -19.92 25.19
C SER A 649 -2.02 -20.06 23.97
N SER A 650 -2.97 -19.14 23.73
CA SER A 650 -3.92 -19.35 22.64
C SER A 650 -3.35 -18.83 21.31
N PRO A 651 -3.39 -19.61 20.21
CA PRO A 651 -2.93 -19.14 18.91
C PRO A 651 -3.92 -18.18 18.23
N GLY A 652 -5.16 -18.06 18.75
CA GLY A 652 -6.20 -17.21 18.22
C GLY A 652 -7.29 -16.90 19.26
N HIS A 653 -7.92 -15.75 19.16
CA HIS A 653 -9.13 -15.39 19.91
C HIS A 653 -9.93 -14.34 19.13
N LEU A 654 -11.22 -14.20 19.43
CA LEU A 654 -12.14 -13.29 18.74
C LEU A 654 -11.89 -11.84 19.15
N VAL A 655 -11.47 -10.99 18.22
CA VAL A 655 -11.31 -9.55 18.44
C VAL A 655 -12.36 -8.75 17.68
N LEU A 656 -12.97 -7.81 18.42
CA LEU A 656 -13.85 -6.76 17.93
C LEU A 656 -13.11 -5.42 18.08
N ASP A 657 -12.58 -4.84 17.00
CA ASP A 657 -11.83 -3.57 17.06
C ASP A 657 -12.22 -2.57 15.96
N ALA A 658 -11.87 -1.28 16.15
CA ALA A 658 -11.92 -0.28 15.10
C ALA A 658 -10.54 -0.17 14.45
N PHE A 659 -10.41 -0.56 13.18
CA PHE A 659 -9.09 -0.71 12.53
C PHE A 659 -8.66 0.48 11.67
N PHE A 660 -9.59 1.14 10.99
CA PHE A 660 -9.19 2.03 9.89
C PHE A 660 -8.56 3.33 10.39
N PRO A 661 -7.44 3.77 9.78
CA PRO A 661 -6.91 5.10 9.99
C PRO A 661 -7.94 6.15 9.54
N TYR A 662 -7.86 7.35 10.13
CA TYR A 662 -8.77 8.44 9.82
C TYR A 662 -8.38 9.16 8.53
N TYR A 663 -9.02 8.78 7.42
CA TYR A 663 -9.11 9.62 6.23
C TYR A 663 -10.05 10.80 6.53
N GLY A 664 -9.65 12.02 6.17
CA GLY A 664 -10.33 13.27 6.56
C GLY A 664 -11.68 13.56 5.90
N PHE A 665 -12.40 12.54 5.43
CA PHE A 665 -13.65 12.66 4.67
C PHE A 665 -14.87 12.95 5.58
N GLY A 666 -14.88 14.14 6.18
CA GLY A 666 -16.01 14.67 6.92
C GLY A 666 -16.23 14.05 8.31
N SER A 667 -17.22 14.58 9.01
CA SER A 667 -17.59 14.14 10.36
C SER A 667 -18.52 12.92 10.31
N TYR A 668 -17.95 11.71 10.25
CA TYR A 668 -18.72 10.48 10.43
C TYR A 668 -19.21 10.39 11.90
N THR A 669 -20.52 10.55 12.10
CA THR A 669 -21.17 10.64 13.42
C THR A 669 -21.73 9.30 13.94
N GLY A 670 -21.69 8.22 13.15
CA GLY A 670 -22.16 6.90 13.56
C GLY A 670 -21.18 6.13 14.44
N GLY A 671 -21.67 5.26 15.32
CA GLY A 671 -20.84 4.38 16.13
C GLY A 671 -20.07 3.34 15.30
N ARG A 672 -18.80 3.09 15.66
CA ARG A 672 -17.95 2.05 15.04
C ARG A 672 -18.25 0.68 15.68
N VAL A 673 -19.39 0.09 15.31
CA VAL A 673 -19.88 -1.16 15.92
C VAL A 673 -19.29 -2.40 15.25
N SER A 674 -18.66 -3.27 16.04
CA SER A 674 -18.24 -4.63 15.67
C SER A 674 -19.12 -5.64 16.39
N GLN A 675 -19.72 -6.60 15.68
CA GLN A 675 -20.60 -7.63 16.23
C GLN A 675 -20.24 -9.02 15.69
N ALA A 676 -20.23 -10.03 16.56
CA ALA A 676 -20.11 -11.44 16.20
C ALA A 676 -21.29 -12.22 16.83
N ASP A 677 -22.11 -12.83 15.97
CA ASP A 677 -23.36 -13.49 16.36
C ASP A 677 -23.20 -15.01 16.22
N LEU A 678 -23.12 -15.71 17.36
CA LEU A 678 -23.12 -17.17 17.46
C LEU A 678 -24.55 -17.70 17.41
N ARG A 679 -24.81 -18.69 16.54
CA ARG A 679 -26.12 -19.32 16.36
C ARG A 679 -26.17 -20.71 16.99
N LEU A 680 -27.20 -20.99 17.79
CA LEU A 680 -27.33 -22.20 18.62
C LEU A 680 -28.72 -22.83 18.53
N ASN A 681 -28.77 -24.15 18.56
CA ASN A 681 -29.97 -24.94 18.79
C ASN A 681 -30.02 -25.35 20.27
N LEU A 682 -30.89 -24.70 21.04
CA LEU A 682 -31.12 -24.98 22.46
C LEU A 682 -32.38 -25.81 22.72
N ALA A 683 -33.19 -26.09 21.68
CA ALA A 683 -34.36 -26.98 21.79
C ALA A 683 -33.97 -28.43 22.13
N SER A 684 -32.71 -28.82 21.89
CA SER A 684 -32.13 -30.11 22.29
C SER A 684 -31.20 -30.02 23.51
N ALA A 685 -31.29 -28.96 24.32
CA ALA A 685 -30.47 -28.84 25.52
C ALA A 685 -30.81 -29.93 26.57
N PRO A 686 -29.81 -30.52 27.27
CA PRO A 686 -30.07 -31.51 28.31
C PRO A 686 -30.95 -30.97 29.45
N ALA A 687 -31.64 -31.86 30.17
CA ALA A 687 -32.68 -31.54 31.16
C ALA A 687 -32.24 -30.65 32.35
N GLY A 688 -30.95 -30.39 32.55
CA GLY A 688 -30.45 -29.38 33.50
C GLY A 688 -30.57 -27.93 33.02
N GLY A 689 -30.91 -27.69 31.75
CA GLY A 689 -30.85 -26.38 31.11
C GLY A 689 -29.44 -26.01 30.63
N ALA A 690 -29.31 -24.80 30.06
CA ALA A 690 -28.12 -24.33 29.36
C ALA A 690 -27.38 -23.21 30.11
N LEU A 691 -26.04 -23.29 30.10
CA LEU A 691 -25.10 -22.36 30.72
C LEU A 691 -24.13 -21.84 29.67
N LEU A 692 -24.09 -20.52 29.48
CA LEU A 692 -23.06 -19.82 28.71
C LEU A 692 -21.90 -19.46 29.66
N THR A 693 -20.68 -19.77 29.25
CA THR A 693 -19.44 -19.26 29.83
C THR A 693 -18.58 -18.67 28.72
N PHE A 694 -17.90 -17.56 28.98
CA PHE A 694 -16.90 -16.99 28.07
C PHE A 694 -15.85 -16.21 28.84
N ARG A 695 -14.68 -16.00 28.23
CA ARG A 695 -13.71 -15.00 28.67
C ARG A 695 -13.79 -13.75 27.80
N HIS A 696 -13.49 -12.61 28.41
CA HIS A 696 -13.30 -11.36 27.68
C HIS A 696 -12.27 -10.45 28.35
N LYS A 697 -11.74 -9.49 27.59
CA LYS A 697 -11.02 -8.33 28.13
C LYS A 697 -11.22 -7.08 27.28
N LYS A 698 -10.88 -5.95 27.87
CA LYS A 698 -10.77 -4.64 27.22
C LYS A 698 -9.38 -4.48 26.59
N ILE A 699 -9.31 -3.86 25.41
CA ILE A 699 -8.05 -3.48 24.76
C ILE A 699 -7.80 -1.98 25.00
N LEU A 700 -6.53 -1.59 25.14
CA LEU A 700 -6.14 -0.26 25.62
C LEU A 700 -6.49 0.85 24.61
N GLY A 701 -7.20 1.89 25.08
CA GLY A 701 -7.76 2.98 24.25
C GLY A 701 -9.27 2.91 24.03
N GLU A 702 -9.92 1.83 24.52
CA GLU A 702 -11.36 1.62 24.42
C GLU A 702 -12.17 2.46 25.44
N ILE A 703 -13.32 2.99 25.02
CA ILE A 703 -14.33 3.61 25.89
C ILE A 703 -15.40 2.57 26.26
N ASP A 704 -16.07 2.73 27.39
CA ASP A 704 -17.17 1.84 27.79
C ASP A 704 -18.53 2.45 27.41
N GLN A 705 -19.40 1.68 26.74
CA GLN A 705 -20.79 2.06 26.49
C GLN A 705 -21.75 1.01 27.06
N ALA A 706 -22.55 1.37 28.06
CA ALA A 706 -23.38 0.42 28.80
C ALA A 706 -24.51 -0.17 27.95
N MET A 707 -24.66 -1.49 27.97
CA MET A 707 -25.70 -2.20 27.21
C MET A 707 -27.06 -2.13 27.93
N PRO A 708 -28.14 -1.62 27.29
CA PRO A 708 -29.48 -1.60 27.88
C PRO A 708 -30.03 -3.02 28.05
N ALA A 709 -30.94 -3.20 29.03
CA ALA A 709 -31.52 -4.51 29.33
C ALA A 709 -32.17 -5.19 28.11
N THR A 710 -32.80 -4.39 27.23
CA THR A 710 -33.36 -4.83 25.94
C THR A 710 -33.12 -3.80 24.85
N PHE A 711 -32.96 -4.25 23.60
CA PHE A 711 -32.92 -3.40 22.39
C PHE A 711 -33.34 -4.18 21.14
N THR A 712 -33.60 -3.50 20.03
CA THR A 712 -33.93 -4.12 18.73
C THR A 712 -32.86 -3.84 17.68
N GLY A 713 -32.62 -4.78 16.76
CA GLY A 713 -31.69 -4.60 15.64
C GLY A 713 -30.21 -4.51 16.06
N SER A 714 -29.67 -3.29 16.15
CA SER A 714 -28.29 -3.00 16.54
C SER A 714 -28.25 -1.87 17.59
N SER A 715 -27.37 -1.99 18.58
CA SER A 715 -27.13 -0.95 19.59
C SER A 715 -25.65 -0.57 19.63
N ASP A 716 -25.36 0.70 19.83
CA ASP A 716 -24.00 1.23 19.99
C ASP A 716 -23.53 1.02 21.44
N THR A 717 -23.35 -0.25 21.84
CA THR A 717 -23.00 -0.63 23.23
C THR A 717 -22.05 -1.83 23.32
N ASP A 718 -21.34 -1.94 24.46
CA ASP A 718 -20.40 -3.01 24.76
C ASP A 718 -21.04 -4.08 25.63
N GLY A 719 -21.22 -5.27 25.08
CA GLY A 719 -21.94 -6.32 25.80
C GLY A 719 -22.01 -7.66 25.11
N VAL A 720 -22.59 -8.61 25.83
CA VAL A 720 -23.08 -9.88 25.28
C VAL A 720 -24.59 -9.93 25.45
N ALA A 721 -25.32 -10.25 24.38
CA ALA A 721 -26.78 -10.25 24.32
C ALA A 721 -27.35 -11.54 23.73
N LEU A 722 -28.60 -11.86 24.07
CA LEU A 722 -29.35 -13.03 23.60
C LEU A 722 -30.58 -12.63 22.79
N SER A 723 -30.86 -13.35 21.72
CA SER A 723 -32.11 -13.29 20.95
C SER A 723 -32.69 -14.70 20.76
N VAL A 724 -34.02 -14.80 20.78
CA VAL A 724 -34.78 -16.03 20.47
C VAL A 724 -35.71 -15.88 19.26
N ASP A 725 -35.66 -14.72 18.59
CA ASP A 725 -36.57 -14.30 17.53
C ASP A 725 -35.85 -14.05 16.19
N GLY A 726 -34.73 -14.75 15.96
CA GLY A 726 -33.94 -14.61 14.75
C GLY A 726 -33.06 -13.36 14.68
N GLY A 727 -32.82 -12.68 15.82
CA GLY A 727 -31.96 -11.50 15.92
C GLY A 727 -32.71 -10.17 15.82
N THR A 728 -34.03 -10.15 16.00
CA THR A 728 -34.85 -8.92 15.97
C THR A 728 -34.80 -8.20 17.31
N THR A 729 -35.06 -8.91 18.41
CA THR A 729 -35.04 -8.41 19.79
C THR A 729 -33.91 -9.04 20.58
N TRP A 730 -33.16 -8.20 21.29
CA TRP A 730 -31.96 -8.56 22.02
C TRP A 730 -32.11 -8.22 23.51
N TYR A 731 -31.66 -9.14 24.36
CA TYR A 731 -31.72 -9.07 25.81
C TYR A 731 -30.28 -9.14 26.37
N SER A 732 -29.89 -8.20 27.22
CA SER A 732 -28.52 -8.11 27.74
C SER A 732 -28.21 -9.26 28.72
N LEU A 733 -27.20 -10.07 28.38
CA LEU A 733 -26.64 -11.09 29.29
C LEU A 733 -25.52 -10.51 30.17
N ALA A 734 -24.73 -9.58 29.62
CA ALA A 734 -23.64 -8.90 30.33
C ALA A 734 -23.29 -7.55 29.67
N SER A 735 -23.31 -6.47 30.46
CA SER A 735 -22.69 -5.18 30.09
C SER A 735 -21.21 -5.18 30.49
N LEU A 736 -20.30 -5.01 29.53
CA LEU A 736 -18.86 -5.23 29.73
C LEU A 736 -18.13 -3.94 30.15
N THR A 737 -18.71 -3.25 31.12
CA THR A 737 -18.44 -1.85 31.47
C THR A 737 -18.07 -1.66 32.94
N GLY A 738 -17.31 -0.61 33.26
CA GLY A 738 -16.94 -0.26 34.63
C GLY A 738 -15.89 -1.23 35.21
N THR A 739 -16.14 -1.77 36.40
CA THR A 739 -15.22 -2.73 37.06
C THR A 739 -15.01 -4.02 36.25
N ASN A 740 -15.95 -4.36 35.36
CA ASN A 740 -15.85 -5.54 34.50
C ASN A 740 -14.93 -5.29 33.28
N ALA A 741 -14.56 -4.03 33.00
CA ALA A 741 -13.89 -3.62 31.78
C ALA A 741 -12.35 -3.64 31.89
N THR A 742 -11.79 -4.71 32.46
CA THR A 742 -10.34 -4.83 32.74
C THR A 742 -9.52 -5.15 31.49
N THR A 743 -8.24 -4.76 31.50
CA THR A 743 -7.24 -5.19 30.50
C THR A 743 -6.76 -6.63 30.69
N ASP A 744 -7.03 -7.22 31.84
CA ASP A 744 -6.88 -8.66 32.10
C ASP A 744 -8.15 -9.42 31.69
N TYR A 745 -8.02 -10.72 31.41
CA TYR A 745 -9.15 -11.58 31.05
C TYR A 745 -10.03 -11.92 32.25
N GLN A 746 -11.30 -11.51 32.19
CA GLN A 746 -12.34 -11.93 33.11
C GLN A 746 -13.11 -13.12 32.53
N THR A 747 -13.61 -13.99 33.42
CA THR A 747 -14.50 -15.10 33.05
C THR A 747 -15.93 -14.75 33.47
N VAL A 748 -16.85 -14.72 32.52
CA VAL A 748 -18.28 -14.46 32.73
C VAL A 748 -19.05 -15.78 32.58
N SER A 749 -20.14 -15.95 33.34
CA SER A 749 -21.03 -17.12 33.19
C SER A 749 -22.48 -16.75 33.47
N VAL A 750 -23.39 -17.18 32.59
CA VAL A 750 -24.81 -16.82 32.59
C VAL A 750 -25.65 -18.06 32.32
N ASN A 751 -26.52 -18.41 33.28
CA ASN A 751 -27.50 -19.49 33.12
C ASN A 751 -28.60 -19.02 32.16
N LEU A 752 -28.52 -19.44 30.89
CA LEU A 752 -29.43 -19.02 29.83
C LEU A 752 -30.86 -19.47 30.09
N THR A 753 -31.06 -20.65 30.70
CA THR A 753 -32.40 -21.17 31.02
C THR A 753 -33.06 -20.35 32.13
N GLN A 754 -32.32 -20.00 33.19
CA GLN A 754 -32.82 -19.11 34.25
C GLN A 754 -33.08 -17.69 33.73
N PHE A 755 -32.17 -17.16 32.90
CA PHE A 755 -32.33 -15.85 32.26
C PHE A 755 -33.57 -15.80 31.35
N ALA A 756 -33.77 -16.83 30.53
CA ALA A 756 -34.93 -16.95 29.65
C ALA A 756 -36.24 -17.01 30.46
N ALA A 757 -36.32 -17.84 31.49
CA ALA A 757 -37.48 -17.93 32.37
C ALA A 757 -37.80 -16.58 33.06
N ALA A 758 -36.77 -15.86 33.54
CA ALA A 758 -36.94 -14.54 34.17
C ALA A 758 -37.42 -13.44 33.20
N ASN A 759 -37.19 -13.60 31.89
CA ASN A 759 -37.59 -12.65 30.84
C ASN A 759 -38.80 -13.14 30.01
N GLY A 760 -39.43 -14.27 30.36
CA GLY A 760 -40.56 -14.86 29.63
C GLY A 760 -40.19 -15.46 28.26
N LEU A 761 -38.93 -15.78 28.02
CA LEU A 761 -38.41 -16.26 26.74
C LEU A 761 -38.42 -17.80 26.65
N THR A 762 -38.66 -18.32 25.45
CA THR A 762 -38.51 -19.75 25.13
C THR A 762 -37.22 -19.97 24.35
N LEU A 763 -36.32 -20.82 24.85
CA LEU A 763 -35.11 -21.20 24.13
C LEU A 763 -35.43 -22.25 23.07
N GLY A 764 -35.25 -21.89 21.79
CA GLY A 764 -35.63 -22.71 20.64
C GLY A 764 -34.47 -23.24 19.80
N ALA A 765 -34.76 -23.58 18.54
CA ALA A 765 -33.77 -24.13 17.60
C ALA A 765 -32.89 -23.07 16.90
N ASP A 766 -33.20 -21.78 17.04
CA ASP A 766 -32.40 -20.63 16.57
C ASP A 766 -32.31 -19.58 17.69
N VAL A 767 -31.47 -19.85 18.68
CA VAL A 767 -31.08 -18.88 19.70
C VAL A 767 -29.76 -18.25 19.28
N ARG A 768 -29.63 -16.93 19.40
CA ARG A 768 -28.42 -16.20 19.01
C ARG A 768 -27.78 -15.51 20.19
N ILE A 769 -26.46 -15.64 20.30
CA ILE A 769 -25.63 -14.95 21.30
C ILE A 769 -24.75 -13.96 20.54
N ARG A 770 -25.00 -12.68 20.71
CA ARG A 770 -24.21 -11.59 20.12
C ARG A 770 -23.14 -11.15 21.09
N PHE A 771 -21.91 -11.15 20.63
CA PHE A 771 -20.78 -10.47 21.25
C PHE A 771 -20.59 -9.15 20.48
N GLN A 772 -20.73 -8.01 21.16
CA GLN A 772 -20.64 -6.70 20.49
C GLN A 772 -19.80 -5.68 21.25
N ARG A 773 -19.25 -4.78 20.44
CA ARG A 773 -18.38 -3.68 20.82
C ARG A 773 -18.76 -2.44 20.01
N THR A 774 -18.72 -1.26 20.61
CA THR A 774 -18.76 0.03 19.89
C THR A 774 -17.53 0.86 20.20
N GLY A 775 -17.35 1.99 19.51
CA GLY A 775 -16.33 2.95 19.88
C GLY A 775 -16.43 4.25 19.11
N THR A 776 -16.15 5.35 19.80
CA THR A 776 -16.06 6.72 19.25
C THR A 776 -14.60 7.18 19.12
N THR A 777 -13.65 6.53 19.80
CA THR A 777 -12.24 6.88 19.75
C THR A 777 -11.59 6.52 18.42
N GLN A 778 -10.87 7.50 17.87
CA GLN A 778 -10.04 7.40 16.68
C GLN A 778 -8.77 6.59 16.98
N VAL A 779 -8.40 5.68 16.08
CA VAL A 779 -7.07 5.05 16.08
C VAL A 779 -6.17 5.87 15.15
N ASP A 780 -5.08 6.40 15.72
CA ASP A 780 -3.97 6.97 14.96
C ASP A 780 -2.90 5.89 14.78
N ALA A 781 -2.66 5.48 13.54
CA ALA A 781 -1.70 4.45 13.19
C ALA A 781 -0.25 4.81 13.59
N ALA A 782 0.06 6.11 13.67
CA ALA A 782 1.39 6.62 14.01
C ALA A 782 1.84 6.28 15.44
N SER A 783 0.96 5.75 16.30
CA SER A 783 1.33 5.19 17.61
C SER A 783 0.88 3.73 17.74
N SER A 784 1.84 2.79 17.68
CA SER A 784 1.61 1.35 17.64
C SER A 784 1.18 0.73 18.99
N THR A 785 0.60 1.51 19.89
CA THR A 785 0.38 1.17 21.32
C THR A 785 -1.06 1.29 21.81
N LEU A 786 -1.98 1.88 21.03
CA LEU A 786 -3.37 2.15 21.45
C LEU A 786 -4.38 1.68 20.38
N ARG A 787 -4.89 0.44 20.52
CA ARG A 787 -5.97 -0.13 19.70
C ARG A 787 -7.21 -0.33 20.58
N GLY A 788 -8.20 0.56 20.47
CA GLY A 788 -9.49 0.38 21.14
C GLY A 788 -10.25 -0.83 20.59
N GLY A 789 -10.68 -1.73 21.47
CA GLY A 789 -11.46 -2.92 21.12
C GLY A 789 -11.79 -3.81 22.32
N ARG A 790 -12.45 -4.94 22.02
CA ARG A 790 -12.74 -6.04 22.96
C ARG A 790 -12.19 -7.35 22.39
N ALA A 791 -11.66 -8.18 23.27
CA ALA A 791 -11.16 -9.53 22.94
C ALA A 791 -11.96 -10.57 23.72
N PHE A 792 -12.35 -11.68 23.08
CA PHE A 792 -13.18 -12.76 23.61
C PHE A 792 -12.55 -14.12 23.34
N ASP A 793 -12.60 -15.01 24.32
CA ASP A 793 -11.95 -16.33 24.29
C ASP A 793 -12.77 -17.37 25.09
N ASP A 794 -12.43 -18.66 24.99
CA ASP A 794 -13.02 -19.78 25.75
C ASP A 794 -14.56 -19.78 25.80
N ILE A 795 -15.22 -19.62 24.65
CA ILE A 795 -16.68 -19.49 24.56
C ILE A 795 -17.33 -20.88 24.58
N ALA A 796 -18.03 -21.20 25.66
CA ALA A 796 -18.68 -22.49 25.87
C ALA A 796 -20.18 -22.33 26.18
N VAL A 797 -21.03 -23.11 25.53
CA VAL A 797 -22.44 -23.31 25.91
C VAL A 797 -22.66 -24.78 26.22
N THR A 798 -22.92 -25.06 27.49
CA THR A 798 -22.95 -26.41 28.07
C THR A 798 -24.22 -26.60 28.91
N SER A 799 -24.39 -27.77 29.55
CA SER A 799 -25.48 -27.95 30.52
C SER A 799 -25.05 -27.50 31.92
N THR A 800 -25.98 -27.00 32.73
CA THR A 800 -25.73 -26.52 34.10
C THR A 800 -25.12 -27.58 35.04
N THR A 801 -25.34 -28.86 34.74
CA THR A 801 -24.83 -30.03 35.48
C THR A 801 -23.62 -30.70 34.81
N ALA A 802 -22.96 -30.02 33.85
CA ALA A 802 -21.80 -30.57 33.16
C ALA A 802 -20.58 -30.75 34.09
N ALA A 803 -19.74 -31.74 33.74
CA ALA A 803 -18.38 -31.90 34.23
C ALA A 803 -17.51 -30.67 33.89
N PRO A 804 -16.41 -30.40 34.62
CA PRO A 804 -15.55 -29.24 34.35
C PRO A 804 -14.96 -29.30 32.93
N VAL A 805 -14.63 -28.14 32.34
CA VAL A 805 -13.94 -28.11 31.03
C VAL A 805 -12.45 -27.90 31.27
N ALA A 806 -11.64 -28.94 31.03
CA ALA A 806 -10.20 -28.90 31.21
C ALA A 806 -9.53 -27.95 30.20
N LEU A 807 -8.96 -26.84 30.66
CA LEU A 807 -8.23 -25.86 29.84
C LEU A 807 -7.00 -25.39 30.61
N PHE A 808 -5.92 -25.04 29.91
CA PHE A 808 -4.71 -24.52 30.55
C PHE A 808 -3.82 -23.75 29.59
N ASN A 809 -2.94 -22.91 30.16
CA ASN A 809 -1.88 -22.21 29.46
C ASN A 809 -0.49 -22.72 29.83
N ALA A 810 0.52 -22.34 29.05
CA ALA A 810 1.94 -22.51 29.32
C ALA A 810 2.70 -21.24 28.91
N SER A 811 3.77 -20.89 29.63
CA SER A 811 4.62 -19.72 29.32
C SER A 811 5.66 -19.97 28.22
N ALA A 812 5.50 -21.07 27.47
CA ALA A 812 6.30 -21.48 26.32
C ALA A 812 5.33 -22.04 25.28
N SER A 813 5.59 -21.84 23.99
CA SER A 813 4.72 -22.31 22.91
C SER A 813 5.47 -22.54 21.60
N ALA A 814 4.80 -23.09 20.59
CA ALA A 814 5.38 -23.18 19.24
C ALA A 814 5.67 -21.81 18.60
N GLY A 815 4.93 -20.76 19.00
CA GLY A 815 5.18 -19.37 18.60
C GLY A 815 6.27 -18.67 19.42
N ALA A 816 6.55 -19.16 20.63
CA ALA A 816 7.61 -18.67 21.51
C ALA A 816 8.42 -19.82 22.15
N PRO A 817 9.34 -20.45 21.39
CA PRO A 817 10.18 -21.52 21.91
C PRO A 817 11.16 -21.01 22.98
N VAL A 818 11.27 -21.74 24.10
CA VAL A 818 12.18 -21.40 25.21
C VAL A 818 13.54 -22.11 25.08
N CYS A 819 14.53 -21.67 25.85
CA CYS A 819 15.85 -22.31 25.87
C CYS A 819 15.87 -23.55 26.80
N PRO A 820 16.74 -24.53 26.55
CA PRO A 820 16.95 -25.64 27.48
C PRO A 820 17.25 -25.16 28.91
N GLY A 821 16.54 -25.70 29.89
CA GLY A 821 16.64 -25.30 31.30
C GLY A 821 15.81 -24.07 31.71
N THR A 822 15.15 -23.37 30.77
CA THR A 822 14.19 -22.31 31.12
C THR A 822 12.97 -22.90 31.86
N ALA A 823 12.48 -22.18 32.87
CA ALA A 823 11.28 -22.54 33.60
C ALA A 823 10.01 -22.19 32.78
N VAL A 824 9.10 -23.15 32.69
CA VAL A 824 7.79 -23.01 32.07
C VAL A 824 6.74 -22.98 33.17
N GLN A 825 6.05 -21.85 33.31
CA GLN A 825 4.85 -21.74 34.15
C GLN A 825 3.67 -22.31 33.37
N PHE A 826 2.92 -23.23 33.98
CA PHE A 826 1.59 -23.59 33.54
C PHE A 826 0.56 -22.92 34.44
N THR A 827 -0.53 -22.43 33.87
CA THR A 827 -1.68 -21.91 34.63
C THR A 827 -2.92 -22.69 34.23
N ASP A 828 -3.68 -23.14 35.22
CA ASP A 828 -5.04 -23.63 35.00
C ASP A 828 -5.90 -22.52 34.37
N ALA A 829 -6.70 -22.91 33.39
CA ALA A 829 -7.64 -22.05 32.70
C ALA A 829 -9.04 -22.70 32.66
N SER A 830 -9.26 -23.80 33.38
CA SER A 830 -10.45 -24.66 33.26
C SER A 830 -11.75 -23.95 33.66
N LEU A 831 -12.85 -24.32 33.00
CA LEU A 831 -14.19 -23.76 33.25
C LEU A 831 -15.03 -24.66 34.16
N LEU A 832 -16.14 -24.10 34.65
CA LEU A 832 -17.16 -24.77 35.46
C LEU A 832 -16.67 -25.29 36.83
N GLY A 833 -15.76 -24.55 37.47
CA GLY A 833 -15.43 -24.71 38.89
C GLY A 833 -14.77 -26.05 39.25
N PRO A 834 -13.56 -26.35 38.74
CA PRO A 834 -12.79 -27.51 39.19
C PRO A 834 -12.42 -27.38 40.68
N SER A 835 -12.48 -28.49 41.40
CA SER A 835 -12.08 -28.61 42.82
C SER A 835 -10.81 -29.43 43.03
N ALA A 836 -10.29 -30.09 42.00
CA ALA A 836 -8.99 -30.76 42.02
C ALA A 836 -8.34 -30.81 40.62
N TRP A 837 -7.01 -30.82 40.59
CA TRP A 837 -6.17 -30.82 39.39
C TRP A 837 -5.17 -31.97 39.43
N ARG A 838 -4.89 -32.58 38.28
CA ARG A 838 -3.85 -33.59 38.10
C ARG A 838 -3.15 -33.39 36.76
N TRP A 839 -1.86 -33.07 36.82
CA TRP A 839 -1.02 -32.75 35.68
C TRP A 839 -0.06 -33.88 35.33
N SER A 840 0.26 -34.00 34.04
CA SER A 840 1.36 -34.82 33.52
C SER A 840 2.19 -34.02 32.51
N PHE A 841 3.51 -34.08 32.67
CA PHE A 841 4.53 -33.37 31.90
C PHE A 841 5.62 -34.34 31.43
N PRO A 842 5.39 -35.14 30.37
CA PRO A 842 6.38 -36.07 29.84
C PRO A 842 7.70 -35.37 29.50
N GLY A 843 8.81 -35.83 30.09
CA GLY A 843 10.15 -35.21 29.91
C GLY A 843 10.39 -33.93 30.71
N GLY A 844 9.40 -33.42 31.43
CA GLY A 844 9.52 -32.28 32.33
C GLY A 844 9.98 -32.66 33.74
N THR A 845 10.58 -31.70 34.44
CA THR A 845 10.92 -31.80 35.88
C THR A 845 10.17 -30.69 36.64
N PRO A 846 9.22 -31.02 37.53
CA PRO A 846 8.70 -32.36 37.85
C PRO A 846 7.79 -32.92 36.73
N ALA A 847 7.71 -34.25 36.63
CA ALA A 847 6.96 -34.94 35.56
C ALA A 847 5.43 -35.01 35.80
N THR A 848 4.97 -34.67 37.01
CA THR A 848 3.54 -34.62 37.40
C THR A 848 3.34 -33.57 38.49
N SER A 849 2.12 -33.05 38.64
CA SER A 849 1.75 -32.16 39.75
C SER A 849 0.27 -32.24 40.10
N THR A 850 -0.09 -31.83 41.32
CA THR A 850 -1.48 -31.60 41.77
C THR A 850 -1.74 -30.14 42.16
N ALA A 851 -0.74 -29.27 42.05
CA ALA A 851 -0.92 -27.82 42.21
C ALA A 851 -1.74 -27.27 41.03
N GLN A 852 -2.57 -26.26 41.27
CA GLN A 852 -3.36 -25.62 40.21
C GLN A 852 -2.47 -25.00 39.12
N ASN A 853 -1.40 -24.29 39.51
CA ASN A 853 -0.53 -23.54 38.59
C ASN A 853 0.96 -23.96 38.74
N PRO A 854 1.39 -25.12 38.19
CA PRO A 854 2.72 -25.66 38.41
C PRO A 854 3.80 -25.04 37.52
N VAL A 855 5.05 -25.04 38.00
CA VAL A 855 6.25 -24.69 37.23
C VAL A 855 7.02 -25.96 36.88
N VAL A 856 7.50 -26.05 35.63
CA VAL A 856 8.19 -27.22 35.08
C VAL A 856 9.43 -26.77 34.30
N THR A 857 10.53 -27.51 34.37
CA THR A 857 11.73 -27.28 33.56
C THR A 857 12.01 -28.44 32.61
N TYR A 858 12.59 -28.15 31.46
CA TYR A 858 12.92 -29.12 30.41
C TYR A 858 14.38 -28.97 30.01
N ALA A 859 15.21 -29.94 30.38
CA ALA A 859 16.68 -29.83 30.28
C ALA A 859 17.25 -30.11 28.86
N ARG A 860 16.40 -30.41 27.88
CA ARG A 860 16.79 -30.73 26.50
C ARG A 860 15.83 -30.10 25.50
N GLY A 861 16.34 -29.72 24.32
CA GLY A 861 15.51 -29.27 23.22
C GLY A 861 14.59 -30.38 22.70
N GLY A 862 13.34 -30.02 22.39
CA GLY A 862 12.27 -30.96 22.04
C GLY A 862 10.89 -30.28 22.07
N THR A 863 9.88 -30.98 21.56
CA THR A 863 8.47 -30.64 21.74
C THR A 863 7.89 -31.55 22.80
N TYR A 864 7.14 -31.01 23.75
CA TYR A 864 6.60 -31.74 24.89
C TYR A 864 5.11 -31.44 25.06
N ASP A 865 4.34 -32.51 25.23
CA ASP A 865 2.92 -32.46 25.56
C ASP A 865 2.74 -32.05 27.03
N ALA A 866 1.56 -31.51 27.35
CA ALA A 866 1.07 -31.51 28.72
C ALA A 866 -0.37 -32.01 28.76
N THR A 867 -0.72 -32.65 29.87
CA THR A 867 -2.09 -33.11 30.13
C THR A 867 -2.56 -32.59 31.47
N LEU A 868 -3.72 -31.94 31.48
CA LEU A 868 -4.47 -31.58 32.68
C LEU A 868 -5.74 -32.42 32.76
N THR A 869 -5.93 -33.15 33.85
CA THR A 869 -7.22 -33.67 34.30
C THR A 869 -7.74 -32.79 35.43
N VAL A 870 -8.99 -32.35 35.33
CA VAL A 870 -9.72 -31.66 36.41
C VAL A 870 -10.96 -32.41 36.84
N THR A 871 -11.30 -32.26 38.12
CA THR A 871 -12.46 -32.89 38.77
C THR A 871 -13.32 -31.83 39.44
N SER A 872 -14.65 -31.98 39.39
CA SER A 872 -15.59 -31.29 40.27
C SER A 872 -16.66 -32.28 40.76
N ALA A 873 -17.63 -31.83 41.56
CA ALA A 873 -18.76 -32.65 41.99
C ALA A 873 -19.61 -33.19 40.81
N ASN A 874 -19.55 -32.54 39.64
CA ASN A 874 -20.29 -32.93 38.44
C ASN A 874 -19.52 -33.92 37.53
N GLY A 875 -18.30 -34.31 37.89
CA GLY A 875 -17.51 -35.30 37.14
C GLY A 875 -16.06 -34.87 36.86
N THR A 876 -15.47 -35.45 35.82
CA THR A 876 -14.07 -35.23 35.44
C THR A 876 -13.94 -34.91 33.95
N ALA A 877 -12.92 -34.14 33.60
CA ALA A 877 -12.51 -33.97 32.21
C ALA A 877 -10.98 -33.89 32.11
N THR A 878 -10.46 -34.25 30.92
CA THR A 878 -9.03 -34.23 30.61
C THR A 878 -8.80 -33.53 29.28
N ARG A 879 -7.88 -32.56 29.24
CA ARG A 879 -7.32 -32.01 28.00
C ARG A 879 -5.84 -32.36 27.95
N THR A 880 -5.44 -32.99 26.85
CA THR A 880 -4.04 -33.12 26.44
C THR A 880 -3.81 -32.11 25.32
N THR A 881 -2.85 -31.22 25.48
CA THR A 881 -2.44 -30.29 24.42
C THR A 881 -1.07 -30.73 23.93
N ALA A 882 -1.04 -31.32 22.73
CA ALA A 882 0.16 -31.90 22.15
C ALA A 882 1.15 -30.81 21.71
N GLY A 883 2.44 -31.03 21.95
CA GLY A 883 3.53 -30.12 21.59
C GLY A 883 3.46 -28.72 22.22
N ILE A 884 2.65 -28.52 23.28
CA ILE A 884 2.39 -27.19 23.86
C ILE A 884 3.67 -26.51 24.37
N VAL A 885 4.64 -27.26 24.88
CA VAL A 885 5.96 -26.70 25.22
C VAL A 885 6.95 -27.02 24.10
N VAL A 886 7.56 -25.98 23.53
CA VAL A 886 8.67 -26.11 22.59
C VAL A 886 9.94 -25.56 23.22
N VAL A 887 10.96 -26.41 23.32
CA VAL A 887 12.29 -26.07 23.82
C VAL A 887 13.29 -26.18 22.68
N SER A 888 14.08 -25.14 22.46
CA SER A 888 14.96 -25.05 21.29
C SER A 888 16.04 -26.14 21.29
N SER A 889 16.02 -26.98 20.24
CA SER A 889 17.10 -27.88 19.84
C SER A 889 17.95 -27.32 18.70
N ALA A 890 17.71 -26.08 18.28
CA ALA A 890 18.36 -25.51 17.10
C ALA A 890 19.77 -25.00 17.38
N VAL A 891 20.64 -25.12 16.37
CA VAL A 891 21.83 -24.29 16.18
C VAL A 891 21.36 -22.84 16.00
N PRO A 892 22.02 -21.83 16.59
CA PRO A 892 21.59 -20.45 16.43
C PRO A 892 21.89 -19.97 15.01
N VAL A 893 21.01 -19.15 14.46
CA VAL A 893 21.25 -18.39 13.23
C VAL A 893 21.87 -17.06 13.62
N ALA A 894 23.04 -16.73 13.05
CA ALA A 894 23.61 -15.40 13.20
C ALA A 894 22.70 -14.38 12.50
N SER A 895 22.39 -13.31 13.21
CA SER A 895 21.62 -12.18 12.70
C SER A 895 22.01 -10.96 13.51
N PHE A 896 22.10 -9.80 12.87
CA PHE A 896 22.34 -8.55 13.58
C PHE A 896 21.78 -7.36 12.84
N THR A 897 21.47 -6.32 13.60
CA THR A 897 21.29 -4.98 13.10
C THR A 897 22.57 -4.17 13.33
N LEU A 898 22.81 -3.18 12.47
CA LEU A 898 23.87 -2.20 12.66
C LEU A 898 23.27 -0.80 12.49
N LYS A 899 23.63 0.13 13.38
CA LYS A 899 23.13 1.51 13.34
C LYS A 899 24.12 2.45 14.03
N PRO A 900 24.36 3.66 13.49
CA PRO A 900 23.96 4.14 12.16
C PRO A 900 24.68 3.42 11.00
N SER A 901 24.06 3.38 9.83
CA SER A 901 24.74 3.32 8.53
C SER A 901 23.80 3.85 7.44
N PRO A 902 24.28 4.58 6.40
CA PRO A 902 25.64 5.03 6.20
C PRO A 902 26.15 5.94 7.34
N VAL A 903 27.43 5.81 7.69
CA VAL A 903 28.12 6.71 8.62
C VAL A 903 29.02 7.67 7.86
N CYS A 904 29.53 8.68 8.55
CA CYS A 904 30.51 9.60 8.02
C CYS A 904 31.91 9.12 8.43
N ALA A 905 32.97 9.42 7.66
CA ALA A 905 34.34 9.01 8.03
C ALA A 905 34.73 9.48 9.45
N GLY A 906 35.16 8.56 10.31
CA GLY A 906 35.37 8.76 11.76
C GLY A 906 34.16 8.45 12.65
N GLY A 907 33.03 8.03 12.07
CA GLY A 907 31.81 7.67 12.78
C GLY A 907 31.84 6.26 13.38
N ALA A 908 31.15 6.11 14.52
CA ALA A 908 30.93 4.83 15.19
C ALA A 908 29.62 4.16 14.73
N VAL A 909 29.65 2.84 14.60
CA VAL A 909 28.53 1.96 14.32
C VAL A 909 28.31 1.07 15.54
N THR A 910 27.10 1.09 16.10
CA THR A 910 26.68 0.07 17.08
C THR A 910 26.14 -1.12 16.31
N PHE A 911 26.70 -2.29 16.59
CA PHE A 911 26.19 -3.57 16.15
C PHE A 911 25.39 -4.18 17.29
N THR A 912 24.22 -4.75 16.98
CA THR A 912 23.35 -5.41 17.96
C THR A 912 22.96 -6.77 17.39
N SER A 913 23.44 -7.85 18.02
CA SER A 913 23.02 -9.19 17.65
C SER A 913 21.51 -9.37 17.85
N THR A 914 20.82 -9.74 16.78
CA THR A 914 19.46 -10.27 16.75
C THR A 914 19.44 -11.79 16.51
N SER A 915 20.59 -12.44 16.72
CA SER A 915 20.81 -13.88 16.53
C SER A 915 19.94 -14.72 17.44
N GLY A 916 19.47 -15.86 16.93
CA GLY A 916 18.59 -16.76 17.67
C GLY A 916 18.42 -18.12 16.99
N PRO A 917 17.92 -19.14 17.71
CA PRO A 917 17.55 -19.13 19.13
C PRO A 917 18.73 -19.43 20.07
N CYS A 918 18.66 -18.87 21.29
CA CYS A 918 19.53 -19.21 22.42
C CYS A 918 21.07 -19.15 22.19
N PRO A 919 21.64 -18.10 21.54
CA PRO A 919 23.10 -17.97 21.41
C PRO A 919 23.78 -17.77 22.78
N SER A 920 24.83 -18.55 23.05
CA SER A 920 25.65 -18.44 24.27
C SER A 920 27.06 -17.90 24.03
N THR A 921 27.51 -17.83 22.77
CA THR A 921 28.78 -17.17 22.39
C THR A 921 28.63 -16.36 21.10
N TYR A 922 29.51 -15.37 20.92
CA TYR A 922 29.55 -14.45 19.78
C TYR A 922 30.99 -14.29 19.29
N ALA A 923 31.18 -14.21 17.98
CA ALA A 923 32.47 -13.96 17.34
C ALA A 923 32.27 -12.99 16.16
N TRP A 924 32.75 -11.75 16.33
CA TRP A 924 32.64 -10.67 15.36
C TRP A 924 33.96 -10.37 14.66
N THR A 925 33.92 -9.95 13.40
CA THR A 925 35.05 -9.34 12.69
C THR A 925 34.63 -8.09 11.91
N PHE A 926 35.48 -7.06 11.94
CA PHE A 926 35.22 -5.74 11.38
C PHE A 926 36.41 -5.25 10.52
N PRO A 927 36.52 -5.69 9.26
CA PRO A 927 37.56 -5.23 8.34
C PRO A 927 37.53 -3.70 8.20
N GLY A 928 38.66 -3.03 8.45
CA GLY A 928 38.77 -1.57 8.40
C GLY A 928 38.11 -0.81 9.56
N GLY A 929 37.54 -1.51 10.55
CA GLY A 929 36.96 -0.92 11.76
C GLY A 929 37.86 -1.10 12.99
N THR A 930 37.71 -0.19 13.96
CA THR A 930 38.39 -0.25 15.27
C THR A 930 37.34 -0.39 16.38
N PRO A 931 37.37 -1.47 17.19
CA PRO A 931 38.24 -2.64 17.12
C PRO A 931 37.89 -3.58 15.94
N ALA A 932 38.88 -4.34 15.46
CA ALA A 932 38.72 -5.23 14.30
C ALA A 932 37.98 -6.55 14.61
N SER A 933 37.69 -6.86 15.88
CA SER A 933 36.91 -8.04 16.31
C SER A 933 36.29 -7.83 17.70
N SER A 934 35.34 -8.68 18.09
CA SER A 934 34.73 -8.68 19.43
C SER A 934 34.05 -10.01 19.77
N ALA A 935 33.84 -10.26 21.06
CA ALA A 935 33.03 -11.36 21.60
C ALA A 935 31.79 -10.89 22.39
N ALA A 936 31.53 -9.58 22.43
CA ALA A 936 30.32 -9.03 23.04
C ALA A 936 29.08 -9.26 22.14
N PRO A 937 27.86 -9.40 22.69
CA PRO A 937 26.63 -9.52 21.88
C PRO A 937 26.32 -8.26 21.06
N SER A 938 26.73 -7.08 21.56
CA SER A 938 26.49 -5.78 20.91
C SER A 938 27.72 -4.85 21.00
N PRO A 939 28.71 -4.97 20.11
CA PRO A 939 29.90 -4.12 20.09
C PRO A 939 29.67 -2.78 19.36
N VAL A 940 30.54 -1.80 19.65
CA VAL A 940 30.60 -0.51 18.95
C VAL A 940 31.94 -0.40 18.23
N VAL A 941 31.95 0.04 16.97
CA VAL A 941 33.13 0.02 16.08
C VAL A 941 33.20 1.30 15.26
N THR A 942 34.37 1.93 15.19
CA THR A 942 34.61 3.18 14.45
C THR A 942 35.33 2.93 13.14
N TYR A 943 34.88 3.57 12.05
CA TYR A 943 35.47 3.46 10.71
C TYR A 943 36.06 4.80 10.26
N ALA A 944 37.37 4.88 10.09
CA ALA A 944 38.09 6.15 9.91
C ALA A 944 38.07 6.72 8.49
N THR A 945 37.77 5.92 7.46
CA THR A 945 37.91 6.26 6.04
C THR A 945 36.62 5.99 5.28
N ALA A 946 36.33 6.79 4.24
CA ALA A 946 35.19 6.56 3.36
C ALA A 946 35.36 5.29 2.52
N GLY A 947 34.28 4.53 2.33
CA GLY A 947 34.31 3.21 1.68
C GLY A 947 33.12 2.33 2.07
N ALA A 948 33.20 1.05 1.70
CA ALA A 948 32.23 0.03 2.07
C ALA A 948 32.96 -1.14 2.75
N TYR A 949 32.52 -1.51 3.96
CA TYR A 949 33.18 -2.52 4.80
C TYR A 949 32.20 -3.62 5.20
N THR A 950 32.56 -4.89 5.02
CA THR A 950 31.68 -6.02 5.37
C THR A 950 31.96 -6.50 6.79
N ALA A 951 31.09 -6.12 7.73
CA ALA A 951 31.10 -6.66 9.09
C ALA A 951 30.52 -8.07 9.11
N THR A 952 31.05 -8.95 9.97
CA THR A 952 30.66 -10.37 10.03
C THR A 952 30.43 -10.83 11.47
N LEU A 953 29.42 -11.68 11.68
CA LEU A 953 29.09 -12.34 12.95
C LEU A 953 28.94 -13.86 12.77
N VAL A 954 29.53 -14.63 13.68
CA VAL A 954 29.19 -16.03 13.97
C VAL A 954 28.75 -16.13 15.43
N VAL A 955 27.75 -16.95 15.72
CA VAL A 955 27.30 -17.27 17.10
C VAL A 955 27.28 -18.77 17.32
N SER A 956 27.30 -19.23 18.58
CA SER A 956 27.10 -20.64 18.90
C SER A 956 26.28 -20.86 20.17
N ASN A 957 25.71 -22.05 20.30
CA ASN A 957 25.10 -22.57 21.53
C ASN A 957 25.47 -24.07 21.71
N GLY A 958 24.91 -24.72 22.73
CA GLY A 958 25.17 -26.14 23.03
C GLY A 958 24.84 -27.14 21.92
N ASN A 959 24.09 -26.73 20.89
CA ASN A 959 23.74 -27.54 19.72
C ASN A 959 24.70 -27.32 18.53
N GLY A 960 25.51 -26.25 18.52
CA GLY A 960 26.50 -25.96 17.47
C GLY A 960 26.66 -24.46 17.16
N SER A 961 27.46 -24.18 16.12
CA SER A 961 27.76 -22.82 15.62
C SER A 961 27.00 -22.48 14.33
N SER A 962 26.66 -21.21 14.17
CA SER A 962 25.95 -20.66 13.02
C SER A 962 26.80 -20.64 11.74
N ALA A 963 26.13 -20.48 10.59
CA ALA A 963 26.77 -19.84 9.44
C ALA A 963 27.12 -18.37 9.77
N ALA A 964 28.05 -17.79 9.01
CA ALA A 964 28.42 -16.38 9.19
C ALA A 964 27.35 -15.46 8.58
N ALA A 965 26.83 -14.52 9.38
CA ALA A 965 26.03 -13.40 8.89
C ALA A 965 26.94 -12.23 8.52
N THR A 966 26.63 -11.53 7.44
CA THR A 966 27.43 -10.41 6.91
C THR A 966 26.55 -9.21 6.61
N ALA A 967 27.02 -7.99 6.90
CA ALA A 967 26.35 -6.75 6.52
C ALA A 967 27.36 -5.65 6.18
N THR A 968 27.00 -4.79 5.23
CA THR A 968 27.89 -3.73 4.73
C THR A 968 27.68 -2.44 5.51
N VAL A 969 28.75 -1.94 6.15
CA VAL A 969 28.84 -0.56 6.62
C VAL A 969 29.26 0.33 5.46
N ALA A 970 28.37 1.22 5.03
CA ALA A 970 28.73 2.32 4.14
C ALA A 970 29.31 3.49 4.95
N VAL A 971 30.43 4.05 4.50
CA VAL A 971 31.08 5.23 5.09
C VAL A 971 31.21 6.31 4.01
N GLN A 972 30.49 7.41 4.18
CA GLN A 972 30.42 8.49 3.19
C GLN A 972 31.60 9.47 3.29
N GLY A 973 31.84 10.18 2.17
CA GLY A 973 32.85 11.22 2.05
C GLY A 973 32.54 12.49 2.86
N SER A 974 33.55 13.34 2.99
CA SER A 974 33.50 14.63 3.69
C SER A 974 32.47 15.60 3.09
N GLY A 975 31.88 16.43 3.95
CA GLY A 975 31.01 17.53 3.51
C GLY A 975 31.80 18.73 3.00
N GLN A 976 31.08 19.73 2.49
CA GLN A 976 31.65 21.06 2.25
C GLN A 976 32.11 21.65 3.58
N ALA A 977 33.37 22.09 3.65
CA ALA A 977 33.93 22.71 4.85
C ALA A 977 33.31 24.10 5.10
N LEU A 978 33.37 24.57 6.35
CA LEU A 978 32.98 25.95 6.67
C LEU A 978 34.11 26.95 6.36
N PRO A 979 33.78 28.16 5.88
CA PRO A 979 32.44 28.64 5.52
C PRO A 979 31.98 28.08 4.17
N TYR A 980 30.75 27.57 4.12
CA TYR A 980 30.06 27.23 2.88
C TYR A 980 29.12 28.38 2.49
N ALA A 981 29.12 28.80 1.23
CA ALA A 981 28.24 29.86 0.75
C ALA A 981 27.78 29.59 -0.68
N GLU A 982 26.49 29.82 -0.93
CA GLU A 982 25.84 29.74 -2.23
C GLU A 982 24.98 31.00 -2.44
N PRO A 983 25.36 31.91 -3.36
CA PRO A 983 24.61 33.13 -3.59
C PRO A 983 23.25 32.92 -4.26
N LEU A 984 23.00 31.77 -4.91
CA LEU A 984 21.81 31.50 -5.74
C LEU A 984 21.66 32.51 -6.91
N ALA A 985 22.76 33.14 -7.32
CA ALA A 985 22.77 34.27 -8.26
C ALA A 985 22.33 33.92 -9.70
N SER A 986 22.21 32.63 -10.00
CA SER A 986 21.69 32.09 -11.27
C SER A 986 20.43 31.21 -11.07
N GLY A 987 19.83 31.24 -9.87
CA GLY A 987 18.82 30.27 -9.44
C GLY A 987 19.44 29.10 -8.68
N ILE A 988 18.95 27.89 -8.93
CA ILE A 988 19.29 26.68 -8.17
C ILE A 988 20.49 25.96 -8.82
N PRO A 989 21.60 25.69 -8.10
CA PRO A 989 22.74 24.95 -8.64
C PRO A 989 22.44 23.47 -8.84
N ALA A 990 23.09 22.84 -9.82
CA ALA A 990 22.99 21.39 -10.06
C ALA A 990 23.56 20.49 -8.93
N THR A 991 24.21 21.08 -7.92
CA THR A 991 24.65 20.40 -6.69
C THR A 991 23.57 20.36 -5.60
N TRP A 992 22.49 21.13 -5.77
CA TRP A 992 21.30 21.10 -4.92
C TRP A 992 20.26 20.17 -5.54
N THR A 993 19.29 19.74 -4.74
CA THR A 993 18.20 18.87 -5.22
C THR A 993 16.84 19.49 -4.91
N VAL A 994 15.96 19.49 -5.91
CA VAL A 994 14.54 19.83 -5.76
C VAL A 994 13.76 18.53 -5.72
N ALA A 995 12.78 18.44 -4.82
CA ALA A 995 11.73 17.43 -4.92
C ALA A 995 10.36 18.12 -4.93
N ASN A 996 9.65 17.89 -6.03
CA ASN A 996 8.32 18.37 -6.39
C ASN A 996 7.41 17.12 -6.47
N PRO A 997 6.62 16.80 -5.43
CA PRO A 997 5.86 15.55 -5.36
C PRO A 997 4.63 15.49 -6.27
N ASP A 998 4.14 16.64 -6.74
CA ASP A 998 2.90 16.77 -7.52
C ASP A 998 3.13 17.21 -8.98
N ASN A 999 4.39 17.46 -9.36
CA ASN A 999 4.85 17.92 -10.67
C ASN A 999 4.27 19.27 -11.12
N ALA A 1000 3.78 20.11 -10.20
CA ALA A 1000 3.29 21.45 -10.51
C ALA A 1000 4.42 22.50 -10.56
N LEU A 1001 4.10 23.77 -10.28
CA LEU A 1001 5.11 24.79 -9.97
C LEU A 1001 5.96 24.36 -8.77
N THR A 1002 7.20 24.82 -8.72
CA THR A 1002 8.17 24.42 -7.67
C THR A 1002 9.28 25.48 -7.52
N TRP A 1003 10.31 25.16 -6.72
CA TRP A 1003 11.53 25.94 -6.61
C TRP A 1003 12.24 26.08 -7.97
N GLY A 1004 12.46 27.31 -8.43
CA GLY A 1004 13.10 27.62 -9.71
C GLY A 1004 13.85 28.96 -9.73
N PRO A 1005 14.49 29.31 -10.86
CA PRO A 1005 15.12 30.62 -11.06
C PRO A 1005 14.07 31.72 -11.28
N ALA A 1006 14.20 32.85 -10.59
CA ALA A 1006 13.43 34.06 -10.86
C ALA A 1006 14.36 35.24 -11.15
N GLY A 1007 14.24 35.81 -12.36
CA GLY A 1007 15.03 36.96 -12.84
C GLY A 1007 14.33 38.30 -12.67
N GLY A 1008 15.08 39.40 -12.89
CA GLY A 1008 14.55 40.77 -12.80
C GLY A 1008 14.36 41.28 -11.36
N VAL A 1009 14.86 40.54 -10.37
CA VAL A 1009 14.67 40.82 -8.94
C VAL A 1009 15.79 41.74 -8.43
N VAL A 1010 15.43 42.81 -7.71
CA VAL A 1010 16.41 43.62 -6.97
C VAL A 1010 16.79 42.87 -5.69
N ARG A 1011 18.04 42.43 -5.60
CA ARG A 1011 18.60 41.64 -4.49
C ARG A 1011 18.91 42.52 -3.27
N LYS A 1012 19.24 41.87 -2.15
CA LYS A 1012 19.63 42.53 -0.88
C LYS A 1012 20.86 43.46 -1.00
N ASP A 1013 21.74 43.22 -1.97
CA ASP A 1013 22.91 44.09 -2.23
C ASP A 1013 22.58 45.32 -3.10
N GLY A 1014 21.32 45.47 -3.53
CA GLY A 1014 20.86 46.53 -4.43
C GLY A 1014 21.06 46.23 -5.92
N THR A 1015 21.63 45.08 -6.30
CA THR A 1015 21.80 44.68 -7.70
C THR A 1015 20.54 44.00 -8.24
N THR A 1016 20.18 44.26 -9.49
CA THR A 1016 19.13 43.49 -10.19
C THR A 1016 19.71 42.22 -10.79
N GLY A 1017 19.03 41.08 -10.63
CA GLY A 1017 19.45 39.83 -11.24
C GLY A 1017 18.52 38.64 -10.97
N THR A 1018 19.10 37.44 -11.02
CA THR A 1018 18.40 36.18 -10.72
C THR A 1018 18.63 35.73 -9.28
N VAL A 1019 17.63 35.10 -8.69
CA VAL A 1019 17.64 34.42 -7.38
C VAL A 1019 16.87 33.09 -7.47
N ALA A 1020 16.86 32.27 -6.43
CA ALA A 1020 15.91 31.16 -6.32
C ALA A 1020 14.56 31.68 -5.80
N ALA A 1021 13.46 31.10 -6.27
CA ALA A 1021 12.12 31.44 -5.80
C ALA A 1021 11.15 30.26 -5.92
N VAL A 1022 10.03 30.36 -5.23
CA VAL A 1022 8.82 29.56 -5.49
C VAL A 1022 7.64 30.51 -5.64
N LEU A 1023 6.89 30.36 -6.74
CA LEU A 1023 5.95 31.38 -7.21
C LEU A 1023 4.52 31.08 -6.75
N PHE A 1024 4.30 31.03 -5.42
CA PHE A 1024 3.02 30.67 -4.78
C PHE A 1024 1.80 31.41 -5.35
N TYR A 1025 1.96 32.67 -5.77
CA TYR A 1025 0.88 33.47 -6.36
C TYR A 1025 0.28 32.84 -7.64
N ASN A 1026 1.04 31.99 -8.33
CA ASN A 1026 0.66 31.34 -9.59
C ASN A 1026 0.15 29.89 -9.41
N TYR A 1027 0.07 29.37 -8.18
CA TYR A 1027 -0.38 27.99 -7.93
C TYR A 1027 -1.91 27.88 -8.07
N SER A 1028 -2.38 26.80 -8.69
CA SER A 1028 -3.80 26.49 -8.89
C SER A 1028 -4.42 25.56 -7.85
N THR A 1029 -3.63 25.08 -6.88
CA THR A 1029 -4.04 24.12 -5.83
C THR A 1029 -3.39 24.42 -4.48
N ARG A 1030 -4.07 24.07 -3.38
CA ARG A 1030 -3.66 24.37 -1.98
C ARG A 1030 -2.83 23.26 -1.34
N ALA A 1031 -2.21 23.56 -0.20
CA ALA A 1031 -1.45 22.64 0.67
C ALA A 1031 -0.25 21.92 0.01
N GLN A 1032 0.13 22.31 -1.21
CA GLN A 1032 1.26 21.77 -1.99
C GLN A 1032 2.61 22.06 -1.31
N ARG A 1033 3.60 21.17 -1.53
CA ARG A 1033 4.83 21.12 -0.72
C ARG A 1033 6.09 20.85 -1.54
N ASP A 1034 6.85 21.91 -1.77
CA ASP A 1034 8.07 21.87 -2.54
C ASP A 1034 9.32 21.95 -1.66
N THR A 1035 10.28 21.04 -1.89
CA THR A 1035 11.52 21.01 -1.10
C THR A 1035 12.75 21.30 -1.93
N LEU A 1036 13.64 22.11 -1.36
CA LEU A 1036 14.95 22.48 -1.89
C LEU A 1036 16.03 22.09 -0.87
N ARG A 1037 16.91 21.18 -1.28
CA ARG A 1037 17.94 20.55 -0.43
C ARG A 1037 19.35 20.99 -0.83
N THR A 1038 20.15 21.37 0.16
CA THR A 1038 21.57 21.70 -0.02
C THR A 1038 22.47 20.46 -0.19
N PRO A 1039 23.70 20.64 -0.68
CA PRO A 1039 24.81 19.73 -0.40
C PRO A 1039 25.00 19.46 1.10
N ALA A 1040 25.75 18.42 1.42
CA ALA A 1040 26.22 18.16 2.78
C ALA A 1040 27.33 19.16 3.18
N VAL A 1041 27.22 19.72 4.38
CA VAL A 1041 28.15 20.66 5.02
C VAL A 1041 28.70 20.01 6.28
N ASP A 1042 29.97 20.23 6.57
CA ASP A 1042 30.68 19.61 7.70
C ASP A 1042 30.80 20.56 8.90
N LEU A 1043 30.07 20.26 10.00
CA LEU A 1043 30.11 21.02 11.25
C LEU A 1043 31.04 20.36 12.29
N ARG A 1044 31.87 19.39 11.89
CA ARG A 1044 32.83 18.73 12.79
C ARG A 1044 34.00 19.65 13.13
N GLY A 1045 34.44 19.55 14.39
CA GLY A 1045 35.47 20.44 14.96
C GLY A 1045 35.02 21.89 15.20
N GLN A 1046 33.76 22.25 14.91
CA GLN A 1046 33.25 23.61 15.06
C GLN A 1046 32.60 23.79 16.43
N ALA A 1047 33.04 24.79 17.21
CA ALA A 1047 32.48 25.07 18.53
C ALA A 1047 31.13 25.81 18.47
N LYS A 1048 30.85 26.50 17.35
CA LYS A 1048 29.57 27.12 16.98
C LYS A 1048 29.41 27.06 15.47
N ALA A 1049 28.17 27.11 15.00
CA ALA A 1049 27.86 27.25 13.58
C ALA A 1049 26.52 27.98 13.40
N PHE A 1050 26.35 28.68 12.29
CA PHE A 1050 25.11 29.37 11.92
C PHE A 1050 24.74 29.06 10.47
N LEU A 1051 23.45 28.81 10.21
CA LEU A 1051 22.86 28.90 8.88
C LEU A 1051 22.31 30.32 8.73
N ARG A 1052 22.65 30.99 7.64
CA ARG A 1052 22.01 32.25 7.26
C ARG A 1052 21.53 32.19 5.82
N PHE A 1053 20.48 32.92 5.53
CA PHE A 1053 19.94 33.08 4.19
C PHE A 1053 19.20 34.41 4.10
N ASP A 1054 19.18 34.99 2.90
CA ASP A 1054 18.40 36.19 2.63
C ASP A 1054 17.05 35.79 2.04
N LEU A 1055 15.98 36.39 2.57
CA LEU A 1055 14.58 36.05 2.31
C LEU A 1055 13.81 37.31 1.89
N ALA A 1056 12.91 37.20 0.92
CA ALA A 1056 11.91 38.22 0.66
C ALA A 1056 10.51 37.60 0.40
N TYR A 1057 9.48 38.14 1.06
CA TYR A 1057 8.08 37.74 0.94
C TYR A 1057 7.15 38.88 1.37
N ALA A 1058 6.04 39.07 0.65
CA ALA A 1058 4.96 40.00 0.97
C ALA A 1058 3.63 39.24 1.01
N ALA A 1059 2.95 39.18 2.16
CA ALA A 1059 1.69 38.46 2.25
C ALA A 1059 0.61 39.09 1.34
N VAL A 1060 -0.24 38.27 0.72
CA VAL A 1060 -1.30 38.76 -0.19
C VAL A 1060 -2.41 39.55 0.53
N SER A 1061 -2.55 39.31 1.84
CA SER A 1061 -3.50 39.99 2.73
C SER A 1061 -2.94 40.00 4.16
N ALA A 1062 -3.55 40.75 5.07
CA ALA A 1062 -3.36 40.54 6.51
C ALA A 1062 -4.03 39.20 6.88
N ALA A 1063 -3.23 38.13 6.88
CA ALA A 1063 -3.73 36.80 6.54
C ALA A 1063 -4.58 36.14 7.64
N PRO A 1064 -5.85 35.74 7.33
CA PRO A 1064 -6.49 34.65 8.04
C PRO A 1064 -5.83 33.30 7.69
N ALA A 1065 -6.18 32.24 8.40
CA ALA A 1065 -5.58 30.91 8.23
C ALA A 1065 -5.56 30.37 6.79
N ALA A 1066 -6.48 30.82 5.93
CA ALA A 1066 -6.59 30.42 4.54
C ALA A 1066 -5.49 30.96 3.61
N ASN A 1067 -4.75 32.04 3.92
CA ASN A 1067 -3.70 32.57 3.02
C ASN A 1067 -2.32 32.56 3.69
N ASN A 1068 -2.01 31.47 4.39
CA ASN A 1068 -0.92 31.36 5.35
C ASN A 1068 0.28 30.54 4.83
N ASP A 1069 0.83 30.93 3.67
CA ASP A 1069 2.07 30.37 3.11
C ASP A 1069 3.15 30.26 4.19
N SER A 1070 4.00 29.23 4.12
CA SER A 1070 5.10 29.07 5.06
C SER A 1070 6.40 28.55 4.45
N LEU A 1071 7.50 28.93 5.10
CA LEU A 1071 8.83 28.37 4.86
C LEU A 1071 9.31 27.70 6.14
N ALA A 1072 9.72 26.44 6.02
CA ALA A 1072 10.46 25.72 7.05
C ALA A 1072 11.90 25.43 6.59
N VAL A 1073 12.83 25.37 7.54
CA VAL A 1073 14.14 24.74 7.34
C VAL A 1073 14.30 23.61 8.34
N ASP A 1074 14.44 22.40 7.81
CA ASP A 1074 14.74 21.19 8.55
C ASP A 1074 16.22 20.82 8.37
N VAL A 1075 16.93 20.49 9.46
CA VAL A 1075 18.32 19.98 9.42
C VAL A 1075 18.28 18.46 9.39
N TYR A 1076 19.13 17.87 8.55
CA TYR A 1076 19.26 16.43 8.38
C TYR A 1076 20.71 15.98 8.54
N THR A 1077 20.95 14.78 9.07
CA THR A 1077 22.25 14.12 8.95
C THR A 1077 22.55 13.87 7.47
N ALA A 1078 23.78 14.14 7.03
CA ALA A 1078 24.22 13.84 5.67
C ALA A 1078 24.21 12.33 5.40
N CYS A 1079 24.73 11.55 6.34
CA CYS A 1079 25.03 10.14 6.13
C CYS A 1079 23.82 9.21 6.31
N THR A 1080 22.93 9.47 7.29
CA THR A 1080 21.72 8.65 7.53
C THR A 1080 20.41 9.30 7.06
N ASN A 1081 20.47 10.44 6.37
CA ASN A 1081 19.31 11.18 5.85
C ASN A 1081 18.19 11.39 6.92
N THR A 1082 18.60 11.52 8.18
CA THR A 1082 17.71 11.54 9.36
C THR A 1082 17.50 12.98 9.82
N ARG A 1083 16.24 13.39 10.00
CA ARG A 1083 15.91 14.75 10.45
C ARG A 1083 16.35 14.95 11.91
N LEU A 1084 17.28 15.87 12.12
CA LEU A 1084 17.78 16.26 13.45
C LEU A 1084 16.85 17.27 14.14
N GLY A 1085 16.14 18.09 13.38
CA GLY A 1085 15.15 19.03 13.91
C GLY A 1085 14.65 20.02 12.86
N ARG A 1086 13.64 20.82 13.24
CA ARG A 1086 13.28 22.05 12.55
C ARG A 1086 13.99 23.21 13.23
N VAL A 1087 14.69 24.02 12.45
CA VAL A 1087 15.48 25.16 12.96
C VAL A 1087 14.93 26.50 12.49
N TYR A 1088 14.02 26.48 11.52
CA TYR A 1088 13.25 27.62 11.09
C TYR A 1088 11.83 27.17 10.74
N LEU A 1089 10.83 27.93 11.17
CA LEU A 1089 9.46 27.86 10.69
C LEU A 1089 8.88 29.27 10.77
N GLN A 1090 8.47 29.83 9.64
CA GLN A 1090 7.69 31.06 9.61
C GLN A 1090 6.58 30.95 8.56
N SER A 1091 5.39 31.42 8.91
CA SER A 1091 4.27 31.58 7.99
C SER A 1091 3.88 33.05 7.86
N ALA A 1092 3.02 33.37 6.89
CA ALA A 1092 2.51 34.72 6.67
C ALA A 1092 1.96 35.36 7.96
N ALA A 1093 1.28 34.58 8.80
CA ALA A 1093 0.74 35.00 10.09
C ALA A 1093 1.77 35.05 11.25
N THR A 1094 2.85 34.27 11.23
CA THR A 1094 3.82 34.21 12.37
C THR A 1094 5.05 35.09 12.20
N GLY A 1095 5.38 35.52 10.97
CA GLY A 1095 6.53 36.41 10.73
C GLY A 1095 7.23 36.28 9.38
N LEU A 1096 6.72 35.52 8.41
CA LEU A 1096 7.37 35.33 7.10
C LEU A 1096 7.49 36.65 6.30
N GLY A 1097 6.55 37.59 6.50
CA GLY A 1097 6.55 38.89 5.83
C GLY A 1097 7.84 39.68 6.07
N THR A 1098 8.47 40.16 4.99
CA THR A 1098 9.66 41.02 5.01
C THR A 1098 9.37 42.44 4.52
N THR A 1099 8.17 42.68 3.96
CA THR A 1099 7.66 44.00 3.59
C THR A 1099 6.13 44.06 3.78
N ALA A 1100 5.51 45.19 3.45
CA ALA A 1100 4.07 45.38 3.58
C ALA A 1100 3.27 44.42 2.69
N VAL A 1101 2.00 44.20 3.07
CA VAL A 1101 1.02 43.38 2.32
C VAL A 1101 0.87 43.86 0.88
N GLN A 1102 0.82 42.94 -0.09
CA GLN A 1102 0.63 43.23 -1.51
C GLN A 1102 -0.35 42.24 -2.15
N ALA A 1103 -1.50 42.72 -2.59
CA ALA A 1103 -2.54 41.89 -3.22
C ALA A 1103 -2.20 41.42 -4.65
N SER A 1104 -1.14 41.96 -5.25
CA SER A 1104 -0.58 41.55 -6.55
C SER A 1104 0.62 40.62 -6.37
N ALA A 1105 1.00 39.90 -7.43
CA ALA A 1105 2.23 39.11 -7.48
C ALA A 1105 3.44 39.94 -7.03
N PHE A 1106 4.03 39.57 -5.89
CA PHE A 1106 5.18 40.23 -5.32
C PHE A 1106 6.44 39.92 -6.12
N ILE A 1107 7.25 40.95 -6.37
CA ILE A 1107 8.60 40.85 -6.91
C ILE A 1107 9.45 41.86 -6.11
N PRO A 1108 10.59 41.48 -5.50
CA PRO A 1108 11.44 42.42 -4.79
C PRO A 1108 12.03 43.49 -5.72
N THR A 1109 11.70 44.76 -5.43
CA THR A 1109 12.13 45.97 -6.16
C THR A 1109 13.10 46.84 -5.35
N ALA A 1110 13.34 46.53 -4.07
CA ALA A 1110 14.29 47.24 -3.23
C ALA A 1110 15.02 46.31 -2.24
N ALA A 1111 16.30 46.59 -1.98
CA ALA A 1111 17.12 45.88 -0.99
C ALA A 1111 16.50 45.86 0.43
N SER A 1112 15.71 46.88 0.78
CA SER A 1112 14.99 46.99 2.04
C SER A 1112 13.86 45.96 2.22
N GLN A 1113 13.43 45.28 1.17
CA GLN A 1113 12.42 44.21 1.22
C GLN A 1113 13.03 42.84 1.57
N TRP A 1114 14.35 42.74 1.73
CA TRP A 1114 15.05 41.50 2.04
C TRP A 1114 15.48 41.42 3.51
N ARG A 1115 14.91 40.47 4.27
CA ARG A 1115 15.42 40.13 5.61
C ARG A 1115 16.56 39.12 5.48
N THR A 1116 17.51 39.13 6.42
CA THR A 1116 18.49 38.05 6.57
C THR A 1116 18.07 37.23 7.77
N GLU A 1117 17.77 35.95 7.55
CA GLU A 1117 17.57 35.01 8.65
C GLU A 1117 18.91 34.52 9.18
N SER A 1118 18.95 34.25 10.49
CA SER A 1118 20.16 33.83 11.19
C SER A 1118 19.81 32.77 12.23
N VAL A 1119 20.11 31.52 11.88
CA VAL A 1119 19.68 30.33 12.60
C VAL A 1119 20.89 29.67 13.25
N ASP A 1120 20.85 29.44 14.56
CA ASP A 1120 21.93 28.77 15.30
C ASP A 1120 21.93 27.26 14.99
N LEU A 1121 23.08 26.76 14.54
CA LEU A 1121 23.32 25.34 14.27
C LEU A 1121 24.20 24.67 15.34
N THR A 1122 24.53 25.34 16.44
CA THR A 1122 25.44 24.83 17.48
C THR A 1122 24.91 23.52 18.11
N ALA A 1123 23.60 23.30 18.12
CA ALA A 1123 22.98 22.02 18.52
C ALA A 1123 23.33 20.82 17.60
N PHE A 1124 23.87 21.08 16.41
CA PHE A 1124 24.31 20.09 15.41
C PHE A 1124 25.83 20.15 15.16
N ALA A 1125 26.57 20.88 16.01
CA ALA A 1125 28.02 20.85 16.03
C ALA A 1125 28.54 19.41 16.21
N GLY A 1126 29.68 19.09 15.59
CA GLY A 1126 30.19 17.71 15.60
C GLY A 1126 29.50 16.76 14.60
N GLN A 1127 28.59 17.24 13.75
CA GLN A 1127 27.91 16.44 12.74
C GLN A 1127 28.17 16.94 11.31
N GLN A 1128 28.00 16.06 10.33
CA GLN A 1128 27.91 16.40 8.91
C GLN A 1128 26.41 16.44 8.56
N VAL A 1129 25.92 17.58 8.06
CA VAL A 1129 24.48 17.85 7.89
C VAL A 1129 24.15 18.41 6.53
N TYR A 1130 22.89 18.35 6.11
CA TYR A 1130 22.36 19.20 5.04
C TYR A 1130 21.08 19.91 5.51
N PHE A 1131 20.69 20.95 4.78
CA PHE A 1131 19.51 21.75 5.07
C PHE A 1131 18.44 21.50 4.00
N ARG A 1132 17.18 21.34 4.42
CA ARG A 1132 16.03 21.25 3.51
C ARG A 1132 15.08 22.41 3.77
N PHE A 1133 15.09 23.36 2.84
CA PHE A 1133 14.06 24.38 2.73
C PHE A 1133 12.78 23.70 2.24
N THR A 1134 11.67 23.91 2.94
CA THR A 1134 10.36 23.33 2.61
C THR A 1134 9.36 24.48 2.49
N ALA A 1135 8.86 24.68 1.29
CA ALA A 1135 7.85 25.65 0.93
C ALA A 1135 6.46 25.01 1.02
N PHE A 1136 5.49 25.73 1.61
CA PHE A 1136 4.10 25.30 1.71
C PHE A 1136 3.20 26.39 1.12
N ASN A 1137 2.44 26.05 0.07
CA ASN A 1137 1.53 26.97 -0.61
C ASN A 1137 0.13 26.97 0.02
N GLU A 1138 -0.40 28.15 0.32
CA GLU A 1138 -1.80 28.38 0.68
C GLU A 1138 -2.41 29.59 -0.07
N TYR A 1139 -2.01 29.80 -1.34
CA TYR A 1139 -2.43 30.95 -2.17
C TYR A 1139 -2.05 32.33 -1.57
N GLY A 1140 -0.89 32.43 -0.93
CA GLY A 1140 -0.31 33.73 -0.57
C GLY A 1140 0.42 34.37 -1.76
N ASN A 1141 1.75 34.43 -1.72
CA ASN A 1141 2.52 35.23 -2.67
C ASN A 1141 3.96 34.72 -2.90
N ASN A 1142 4.61 35.18 -3.96
CA ASN A 1142 5.93 34.70 -4.36
C ASN A 1142 6.99 34.82 -3.23
N LEU A 1143 7.73 33.73 -3.01
CA LEU A 1143 8.73 33.59 -1.96
C LEU A 1143 10.13 33.49 -2.57
N TYR A 1144 11.05 34.38 -2.17
CA TYR A 1144 12.38 34.52 -2.78
C TYR A 1144 13.50 34.20 -1.78
N LEU A 1145 14.52 33.45 -2.22
CA LEU A 1145 15.64 32.96 -1.43
C LEU A 1145 17.00 33.26 -2.10
N SER A 1146 17.97 33.74 -1.32
CA SER A 1146 19.29 34.15 -1.80
C SER A 1146 20.37 33.98 -0.70
N ASN A 1147 21.65 34.02 -1.07
CA ASN A 1147 22.80 34.09 -0.15
C ASN A 1147 22.79 33.06 1.00
N VAL A 1148 22.47 31.80 0.69
CA VAL A 1148 22.44 30.72 1.67
C VAL A 1148 23.86 30.32 2.07
N ARG A 1149 24.16 30.39 3.36
CA ARG A 1149 25.53 30.18 3.88
C ARG A 1149 25.55 29.51 5.23
N ALA A 1150 26.54 28.67 5.45
CA ALA A 1150 26.88 28.09 6.74
C ALA A 1150 28.27 28.60 7.16
N GLU A 1151 28.38 29.11 8.39
CA GLU A 1151 29.58 29.81 8.89
C GLU A 1151 29.83 29.47 10.37
N ASN A 1152 31.09 29.42 10.80
CA ASN A 1152 31.50 29.06 12.17
C ASN A 1152 31.72 30.24 13.12
N THR A 1153 31.67 31.47 12.60
CA THR A 1153 31.75 32.70 13.38
C THR A 1153 30.39 33.37 13.47
N VAL A 1154 30.17 34.16 14.52
CA VAL A 1154 29.23 35.28 14.40
C VAL A 1154 29.90 36.29 13.49
N ALA A 1155 29.35 36.52 12.29
CA ALA A 1155 29.90 37.43 11.31
C ALA A 1155 29.82 38.91 11.74
N THR A 1156 30.75 39.33 12.61
CA THR A 1156 31.17 40.73 12.69
C THR A 1156 31.78 41.09 11.34
N ALA A 1157 31.12 41.99 10.60
CA ALA A 1157 31.27 42.13 9.15
C ALA A 1157 32.73 42.19 8.66
N THR A 1158 33.18 41.11 8.01
CA THR A 1158 34.54 40.97 7.47
C THR A 1158 34.49 40.61 5.98
N ARG A 1159 34.15 41.60 5.15
CA ARG A 1159 34.70 41.65 3.79
C ARG A 1159 36.23 41.68 3.90
N ALA A 1160 36.93 41.15 2.89
CA ALA A 1160 38.33 41.50 2.69
C ALA A 1160 38.43 43.02 2.49
N LEU A 1161 38.94 43.74 3.49
CA LEU A 1161 39.12 45.19 3.42
C LEU A 1161 40.22 45.49 2.39
N ALA A 1162 39.92 46.40 1.46
CA ALA A 1162 40.90 46.90 0.52
C ALA A 1162 41.84 47.92 1.18
N ASP A 1163 43.04 48.06 0.64
CA ASP A 1163 44.03 49.03 1.10
C ASP A 1163 43.44 50.44 1.08
N SER A 1164 43.26 51.01 2.28
CA SER A 1164 42.56 52.25 2.50
C SER A 1164 43.49 53.44 2.20
N PRO A 1165 43.11 54.40 1.34
CA PRO A 1165 43.96 55.56 1.04
C PRO A 1165 44.07 56.56 2.21
N ALA A 1166 43.08 56.55 3.11
CA ALA A 1166 43.04 57.40 4.30
C ALA A 1166 43.88 56.90 5.49
N LEU A 1167 44.43 55.67 5.42
CA LEU A 1167 45.39 55.14 6.37
C LEU A 1167 46.74 54.98 5.65
N GLN A 1168 47.68 55.86 5.96
CA GLN A 1168 48.99 55.89 5.30
C GLN A 1168 50.08 55.38 6.24
N VAL A 1169 51.11 54.79 5.66
CA VAL A 1169 52.21 54.13 6.40
C VAL A 1169 53.53 54.48 5.74
N TYR A 1170 54.52 54.89 6.52
CA TYR A 1170 55.85 55.27 6.04
C TYR A 1170 56.95 54.95 7.08
N PRO A 1171 58.15 54.48 6.66
CA PRO A 1171 58.46 53.99 5.31
C PRO A 1171 57.64 52.72 4.99
N ASN A 1172 57.57 52.35 3.72
CA ASN A 1172 56.95 51.09 3.26
C ASN A 1172 57.52 50.78 1.87
N PRO A 1173 58.48 49.85 1.72
CA PRO A 1173 58.96 48.90 2.74
C PRO A 1173 59.66 49.51 3.97
N VAL A 1174 59.71 48.74 5.06
CA VAL A 1174 60.36 49.09 6.34
C VAL A 1174 61.61 48.23 6.51
N ALA A 1175 62.79 48.84 6.59
CA ALA A 1175 63.99 48.08 6.95
C ALA A 1175 63.90 47.55 8.40
N GLY A 1176 64.16 46.26 8.58
CA GLY A 1176 64.00 45.54 9.84
C GLY A 1176 64.64 46.22 11.06
N GLY A 1177 63.93 46.17 12.19
CA GLY A 1177 64.36 46.80 13.44
C GLY A 1177 64.17 48.32 13.52
N ARG A 1178 63.54 48.98 12.54
CA ARG A 1178 63.15 50.40 12.62
C ARG A 1178 61.66 50.60 12.88
N SER A 1179 61.34 51.67 13.61
CA SER A 1179 59.97 52.04 13.97
C SER A 1179 59.13 52.44 12.76
N LEU A 1180 57.84 52.09 12.78
CA LEU A 1180 56.90 52.30 11.67
C LEU A 1180 55.98 53.50 11.95
N ALA A 1181 55.94 54.50 11.07
CA ALA A 1181 55.04 55.66 11.25
C ALA A 1181 53.72 55.47 10.49
N LEU A 1182 52.60 55.53 11.21
CA LEU A 1182 51.26 55.65 10.66
C LEU A 1182 50.86 57.13 10.56
N ALA A 1183 50.14 57.50 9.50
CA ALA A 1183 49.28 58.68 9.48
C ALA A 1183 47.82 58.19 9.40
N LEU A 1184 47.04 58.57 10.40
CA LEU A 1184 45.70 58.05 10.67
C LEU A 1184 44.63 58.87 9.94
N PRO A 1185 43.46 58.27 9.62
CA PRO A 1185 42.34 58.98 9.02
C PRO A 1185 41.85 60.13 9.92
N LEU A 1186 41.23 61.13 9.29
CA LEU A 1186 40.53 62.21 10.01
C LEU A 1186 39.32 61.63 10.76
N GLY A 1187 39.11 62.10 11.99
CA GLY A 1187 38.01 61.64 12.85
C GLY A 1187 38.14 62.15 14.28
N SER A 1188 37.20 61.79 15.14
CA SER A 1188 37.22 62.17 16.56
C SER A 1188 37.31 60.95 17.48
N GLY A 1189 37.69 61.17 18.73
CA GLY A 1189 37.89 60.10 19.72
C GLY A 1189 39.21 59.35 19.53
N THR A 1190 39.25 58.09 19.99
CA THR A 1190 40.45 57.25 20.01
C THR A 1190 40.24 56.02 19.13
N ALA A 1191 41.15 55.80 18.18
CA ALA A 1191 41.17 54.60 17.35
C ALA A 1191 41.94 53.46 18.00
N ALA A 1192 41.47 52.23 17.78
CA ALA A 1192 42.20 51.01 18.08
C ALA A 1192 43.06 50.60 16.88
N LEU A 1193 44.32 50.27 17.14
CA LEU A 1193 45.33 49.95 16.13
C LEU A 1193 45.86 48.53 16.35
N ARG A 1194 45.96 47.73 15.29
CA ARG A 1194 46.55 46.39 15.29
C ARG A 1194 47.44 46.22 14.07
N LEU A 1195 48.58 45.57 14.23
CA LEU A 1195 49.38 45.05 13.13
C LEU A 1195 49.24 43.52 13.13
N VAL A 1196 48.72 42.96 12.04
CA VAL A 1196 48.61 41.51 11.86
C VAL A 1196 49.56 41.00 10.78
N ASP A 1197 50.15 39.83 10.99
CA ASP A 1197 50.99 39.18 9.97
C ASP A 1197 50.14 38.50 8.88
N ALA A 1198 50.79 37.95 7.85
CA ALA A 1198 50.14 37.21 6.76
C ALA A 1198 49.39 35.93 7.21
N LEU A 1199 49.53 35.49 8.47
CA LEU A 1199 48.80 34.39 9.08
C LEU A 1199 47.68 34.87 10.03
N GLY A 1200 47.38 36.18 10.04
CA GLY A 1200 46.35 36.81 10.87
C GLY A 1200 46.73 36.99 12.34
N ARG A 1201 47.96 36.65 12.75
CA ARG A 1201 48.42 36.76 14.13
C ARG A 1201 48.76 38.21 14.43
N THR A 1202 48.36 38.72 15.59
CA THR A 1202 48.61 40.12 15.96
C THR A 1202 50.03 40.29 16.48
N ALA A 1203 50.89 40.93 15.69
CA ALA A 1203 52.29 41.20 16.01
C ALA A 1203 52.47 42.48 16.85
N TRP A 1204 51.53 43.43 16.76
CA TRP A 1204 51.49 44.63 17.59
C TRP A 1204 50.05 45.11 17.78
N HIS A 1205 49.75 45.75 18.91
CA HIS A 1205 48.48 46.45 19.12
C HIS A 1205 48.63 47.67 20.05
N GLY A 1206 47.69 48.60 19.95
CA GLY A 1206 47.63 49.79 20.79
C GLY A 1206 46.47 50.71 20.39
N THR A 1207 46.55 51.97 20.80
CA THR A 1207 45.54 53.00 20.51
C THR A 1207 46.18 54.33 20.15
N ALA A 1208 45.45 55.19 19.44
CA ALA A 1208 45.88 56.56 19.16
C ALA A 1208 44.67 57.50 19.03
N PRO A 1209 44.76 58.77 19.49
CA PRO A 1209 43.72 59.76 19.24
C PRO A 1209 43.64 60.11 17.76
N LEU A 1210 42.43 60.31 17.25
CA LEU A 1210 42.17 60.90 15.95
C LEU A 1210 41.98 62.42 16.10
N SER A 1211 42.24 63.17 15.01
CA SER A 1211 41.90 64.59 14.91
C SER A 1211 41.00 64.84 13.69
N PRO A 1212 39.96 65.66 13.81
CA PRO A 1212 39.04 65.94 12.71
C PRO A 1212 39.61 66.93 11.69
N THR A 1213 40.71 67.62 12.01
CA THR A 1213 41.28 68.70 11.19
C THR A 1213 42.66 68.40 10.60
N ALA A 1214 43.40 67.41 11.12
CA ALA A 1214 44.70 66.99 10.59
C ALA A 1214 44.97 65.51 10.87
N ALA A 1215 45.63 64.81 9.93
CA ALA A 1215 45.94 63.39 10.08
C ALA A 1215 46.92 63.16 11.25
N ALA A 1216 46.43 62.58 12.34
CA ALA A 1216 47.24 62.27 13.51
C ALA A 1216 48.33 61.24 13.15
N ARG A 1217 49.57 61.47 13.59
CA ARG A 1217 50.69 60.55 13.34
C ARG A 1217 50.98 59.69 14.56
N ARG A 1218 51.19 58.40 14.35
CA ARG A 1218 51.54 57.44 15.41
C ARG A 1218 52.70 56.56 14.97
N THR A 1219 53.83 56.66 15.68
CA THR A 1219 54.93 55.70 15.55
C THR A 1219 54.59 54.40 16.29
N LEU A 1220 54.95 53.28 15.67
CA LEU A 1220 54.94 51.93 16.25
C LEU A 1220 56.38 51.51 16.51
N ASP A 1221 56.80 51.58 17.76
CA ASP A 1221 58.10 51.08 18.21
C ASP A 1221 57.98 49.59 18.50
N ALA A 1222 58.25 48.77 17.48
CA ALA A 1222 58.24 47.32 17.56
C ALA A 1222 59.34 46.73 16.65
N PRO A 1223 60.17 45.78 17.12
CA PRO A 1223 61.10 45.06 16.28
C PRO A 1223 60.34 44.05 15.40
N LEU A 1224 59.83 44.53 14.27
CA LEU A 1224 59.17 43.67 13.28
C LEU A 1224 60.20 42.79 12.57
N ALA A 1225 59.85 41.52 12.38
CA ALA A 1225 60.62 40.59 11.55
C ALA A 1225 60.32 40.85 10.06
N PRO A 1226 61.21 40.47 9.13
CA PRO A 1226 60.94 40.55 7.70
C PRO A 1226 59.67 39.78 7.31
N GLY A 1227 58.81 40.38 6.49
CA GLY A 1227 57.53 39.80 6.09
C GLY A 1227 56.44 40.80 5.69
N LEU A 1228 55.30 40.27 5.26
CA LEU A 1228 54.11 41.05 4.92
C LEU A 1228 53.16 41.16 6.13
N TYR A 1229 52.79 42.39 6.46
CA TYR A 1229 51.85 42.72 7.52
C TYR A 1229 50.68 43.55 6.98
N THR A 1230 49.60 43.62 7.75
CA THR A 1230 48.48 44.55 7.55
C THR A 1230 48.24 45.35 8.82
N VAL A 1231 48.31 46.68 8.73
CA VAL A 1231 47.78 47.59 9.74
C VAL A 1231 46.27 47.58 9.63
N LEU A 1232 45.59 47.41 10.75
CA LEU A 1232 44.15 47.60 10.92
C LEU A 1232 43.95 48.76 11.89
N CYS A 1233 43.12 49.73 11.49
CA CYS A 1233 42.71 50.87 12.30
C CYS A 1233 41.19 50.86 12.41
N GLN A 1234 40.67 50.76 13.62
CA GLN A 1234 39.24 50.91 13.91
C GLN A 1234 39.01 52.26 14.59
N ALA A 1235 38.26 53.14 13.94
CA ALA A 1235 37.87 54.43 14.51
C ALA A 1235 36.77 54.26 15.57
N ALA A 1236 36.55 55.30 16.38
CA ALA A 1236 35.62 55.26 17.51
C ALA A 1236 34.14 55.13 17.11
N ASP A 1237 33.81 55.42 15.85
CA ASP A 1237 32.50 55.20 15.21
C ASP A 1237 32.31 53.77 14.67
N GLY A 1238 33.34 52.92 14.79
CA GLY A 1238 33.36 51.55 14.30
C GLY A 1238 33.89 51.39 12.86
N GLN A 1239 34.21 52.47 12.14
CA GLN A 1239 34.77 52.37 10.78
C GLN A 1239 36.14 51.68 10.78
N LEU A 1240 36.34 50.79 9.79
CA LEU A 1240 37.53 49.96 9.66
C LEU A 1240 38.36 50.34 8.43
N TYR A 1241 39.61 50.73 8.68
CA TYR A 1241 40.61 51.06 7.68
C TYR A 1241 41.74 50.02 7.73
N SER A 1242 42.28 49.64 6.58
CA SER A 1242 43.37 48.66 6.49
C SER A 1242 44.50 49.13 5.58
N ARG A 1243 45.74 48.77 5.86
CA ARG A 1243 46.89 49.06 4.99
C ARG A 1243 47.99 48.01 5.09
N ARG A 1244 48.40 47.44 3.95
CA ARG A 1244 49.52 46.50 3.84
C ARG A 1244 50.87 47.18 3.99
N VAL A 1245 51.80 46.48 4.64
CA VAL A 1245 53.16 46.94 4.94
C VAL A 1245 54.14 45.79 4.70
N VAL A 1246 55.20 46.07 3.97
CA VAL A 1246 56.34 45.14 3.80
C VAL A 1246 57.43 45.52 4.80
N VAL A 1247 57.98 44.54 5.49
CA VAL A 1247 59.20 44.65 6.30
C VAL A 1247 60.30 43.83 5.63
N GLU A 1248 61.49 44.41 5.47
CA GLU A 1248 62.68 43.86 4.80
C GLU A 1248 63.76 43.43 5.82
#